data_AF-A0A965KXJ1-F1
#
_entry.id   AF-A0A965KXJ1-F1
#
_cell.length_a   1.000
_cell.length_b   1.000
_cell.length_c   1.000
_cell.angle_alpha   90.00
_cell.angle_beta   90.00
_cell.angle_gamma   90.00
#
_symmetry.space_group_name_H-M   'P 1'
#
loop_
_entity.id
_entity.type
_entity.pdbx_description
1 polymer ?
#
loop_
_entity_poly.entity_id
_entity_poly.type
_entity_poly.pdbx_seq_one_letter_code
_entity_poly.pdbx_strand_id
1 'polypeptide(L)'
;MNQTPASLEGADSPGPSTSGLELKAQHPLISEAVELLSSMRFAISALVVVCIASAIGTIVGQNAPSINYVNQFGAFWAEVFSALDVVRVYNAPWFLVIMGLMLISTSLCLVRNTPKMLRDARSWREQVRDSTFPAFKYRAAVSLSESSAEQRRLEFSTALRERGYRLRAAEPQAAGRLPLLVARKGTSNRLGYIATHLAIVVISLGGLLDSELPLRTMAWWTDKAPLQMNQFQGNEVPGSARLPAHTPSYRANSLVPEGGTTDVAVVAQGNGSLLLDLPFELHLKQFRIEYYPTGMPKLFASDVVLKDKETGQEKTATIEVNKPLIHRGVAIYQSSFDDGGSHLKLTAYPMAGPIRSGLSVELTVGQSVGLKNSQSNLSLELTGFKPINVENIGEPPDDREAQDPFKKHVATVLSPALNSEKSKQLRNVGPSINYKLRDASGQAKEFHTYMLPIELEGARVYLAGVRNSPDEQFRYLRIPADAKDSLDEFMRLRAAMADPAMRAAASRRFAAQSAPANVSSTLAESAQKALEAVAEGGINQLGQLLEKTVPEAERERAAEIVLRLLTGAFWELWQQARTKDGLRPLERNEDNIRFAQLALNAVSDAQLFDAPLLVALNDFQEVKASVFQVTRSPGKTTVYIGCLLLTLGVFAMLYVQERRVWLWSQNQGGQVELKMAASTPRQTVDFEKEFSALAAVLSANGERRS
;
A
#
# COMPACT_ATOMS: atom_id res chain seq x y z
N MET A 1 70.69 1.38 -27.46
CA MET A 1 70.23 -0.01 -27.67
C MET A 1 69.65 -0.52 -26.35
N ASN A 2 68.37 -0.24 -26.10
CA ASN A 2 67.64 -0.78 -24.95
C ASN A 2 66.66 -1.81 -25.49
N GLN A 3 66.94 -3.09 -25.23
CA GLN A 3 66.01 -4.17 -25.51
C GLN A 3 65.02 -4.30 -24.34
N THR A 4 63.76 -4.03 -24.63
CA THR A 4 62.60 -4.29 -23.78
C THR A 4 62.42 -5.81 -23.62
N PRO A 5 62.22 -6.36 -22.41
CA PRO A 5 61.97 -7.79 -22.27
C PRO A 5 60.51 -8.14 -22.63
N ALA A 6 60.38 -9.29 -23.27
CA ALA A 6 59.17 -9.84 -23.88
C ALA A 6 57.97 -9.92 -22.92
N SER A 7 56.84 -9.43 -23.41
CA SER A 7 55.50 -9.60 -22.85
C SER A 7 55.10 -11.08 -22.84
N LEU A 8 54.42 -11.47 -21.76
CA LEU A 8 53.81 -12.77 -21.50
C LEU A 8 52.67 -13.07 -22.49
N GLU A 9 53.00 -13.47 -23.72
CA GLU A 9 52.04 -14.11 -24.64
C GLU A 9 52.13 -15.63 -24.49
N GLY A 10 51.05 -16.24 -23.98
CA GLY A 10 50.92 -17.70 -23.96
C GLY A 10 50.12 -18.28 -22.80
N ALA A 11 48.92 -17.75 -22.53
CA ALA A 11 47.76 -18.50 -22.02
C ALA A 11 46.59 -17.53 -21.76
N ASP A 12 46.15 -16.81 -22.79
CA ASP A 12 44.79 -16.26 -22.80
C ASP A 12 43.81 -17.45 -22.85
N SER A 13 43.42 -17.95 -21.69
CA SER A 13 42.00 -18.28 -21.55
C SER A 13 41.29 -16.95 -21.77
N PRO A 14 40.58 -16.74 -22.90
CA PRO A 14 40.00 -15.45 -23.18
C PRO A 14 39.14 -15.10 -21.97
N GLY A 15 39.45 -13.97 -21.33
CA GLY A 15 38.54 -13.39 -20.35
C GLY A 15 37.14 -13.37 -20.96
N PRO A 16 36.06 -13.43 -20.15
CA PRO A 16 34.70 -13.40 -20.68
C PRO A 16 34.58 -12.22 -21.65
N SER A 17 34.47 -12.49 -22.96
CA SER A 17 34.40 -11.42 -23.95
C SER A 17 33.09 -10.67 -23.72
N THR A 18 33.18 -9.34 -23.66
CA THR A 18 32.00 -8.48 -23.46
C THR A 18 31.18 -8.34 -24.75
N SER A 19 31.75 -8.72 -25.89
CA SER A 19 31.10 -8.83 -27.20
C SER A 19 30.12 -10.01 -27.24
N GLY A 20 29.13 -9.94 -28.12
CA GLY A 20 28.07 -10.95 -28.23
C GLY A 20 28.48 -12.26 -28.92
N LEU A 21 27.46 -13.05 -29.25
CA LEU A 21 27.52 -14.23 -30.11
C LEU A 21 27.52 -13.77 -31.57
N GLU A 22 28.65 -13.92 -32.24
CA GLU A 22 28.72 -13.80 -33.69
C GLU A 22 28.12 -15.05 -34.32
N LEU A 23 26.91 -14.93 -34.87
CA LEU A 23 26.30 -15.99 -35.65
C LEU A 23 26.80 -15.89 -37.09
N LYS A 24 27.26 -17.01 -37.67
CA LYS A 24 27.33 -17.14 -39.13
C LYS A 24 25.90 -17.34 -39.69
N ALA A 25 25.03 -16.36 -39.50
CA ALA A 25 23.66 -16.37 -40.00
C ALA A 25 23.60 -15.71 -41.40
N GLN A 26 22.70 -16.20 -42.27
CA GLN A 26 22.53 -15.65 -43.62
C GLN A 26 21.88 -14.24 -43.65
N HIS A 27 21.26 -13.81 -42.54
CA HIS A 27 20.64 -12.48 -42.42
C HIS A 27 21.40 -11.60 -41.42
N PRO A 28 21.93 -10.43 -41.84
CA PRO A 28 22.79 -9.58 -41.01
C PRO A 28 22.09 -9.03 -39.78
N LEU A 29 20.81 -8.65 -39.90
CA LEU A 29 20.01 -8.10 -38.80
C LEU A 29 19.81 -9.09 -37.63
N ILE A 30 19.67 -10.38 -37.93
CA ILE A 30 19.50 -11.42 -36.88
C ILE A 30 20.84 -11.64 -36.16
N SER A 31 21.95 -11.60 -36.90
CA SER A 31 23.29 -11.72 -36.32
C SER A 31 23.59 -10.55 -35.38
N GLU A 32 23.35 -9.31 -35.82
CA GLU A 32 23.58 -8.10 -35.01
C GLU A 32 22.67 -8.06 -33.77
N ALA A 33 21.40 -8.47 -33.90
CA ALA A 33 20.48 -8.52 -32.77
C ALA A 33 20.91 -9.56 -31.72
N VAL A 34 21.34 -10.75 -32.16
CA VAL A 34 21.84 -11.78 -31.23
C VAL A 34 23.15 -11.36 -30.58
N GLU A 35 24.02 -10.67 -31.31
CA GLU A 35 25.26 -10.13 -30.77
C GLU A 35 24.98 -9.07 -29.68
N LEU A 36 24.09 -8.11 -29.96
CA LEU A 36 23.69 -7.10 -28.98
C LEU A 36 23.05 -7.73 -27.74
N LEU A 37 22.08 -8.63 -27.93
CA LEU A 37 21.34 -9.27 -26.84
C LEU A 37 22.22 -10.19 -25.99
N SER A 38 23.27 -10.80 -26.56
CA SER A 38 24.18 -11.67 -25.80
C SER A 38 25.37 -10.93 -25.18
N SER A 39 25.41 -9.60 -25.28
CA SER A 39 26.44 -8.77 -24.63
C SER A 39 26.18 -8.59 -23.13
N MET A 40 27.25 -8.75 -22.34
CA MET A 40 27.22 -8.48 -20.90
C MET A 40 26.90 -7.02 -20.57
N ARG A 41 27.32 -6.07 -21.43
CA ARG A 41 27.06 -4.64 -21.24
C ARG A 41 25.58 -4.32 -21.38
N PHE A 42 24.93 -4.93 -22.36
CA PHE A 42 23.49 -4.79 -22.58
C PHE A 42 22.70 -5.33 -21.38
N ALA A 43 23.04 -6.52 -20.89
CA ALA A 43 22.39 -7.12 -19.72
C ALA A 43 22.46 -6.22 -18.47
N ILE A 44 23.64 -5.66 -18.19
CA ILE A 44 23.84 -4.76 -17.03
C ILE A 44 23.04 -3.47 -17.19
N SER A 45 23.07 -2.86 -18.37
CA SER A 45 22.27 -1.65 -18.65
C SER A 45 20.78 -1.91 -18.47
N ALA A 46 20.27 -3.02 -19.02
CA ALA A 46 18.86 -3.40 -18.87
C ALA A 46 18.48 -3.62 -17.40
N LEU A 47 19.33 -4.29 -16.62
CA LEU A 47 19.13 -4.48 -15.19
C LEU A 47 19.06 -3.15 -14.43
N VAL A 48 19.97 -2.21 -14.72
CA VAL A 48 19.97 -0.88 -14.09
C VAL A 48 18.66 -0.14 -14.38
N VAL A 49 18.18 -0.18 -15.62
CA VAL A 49 16.91 0.46 -16.00
C VAL A 49 15.73 -0.18 -15.26
N VAL A 50 15.67 -1.51 -15.17
CA VAL A 50 14.62 -2.21 -14.40
C VAL A 50 14.68 -1.83 -12.91
N CYS A 51 15.88 -1.73 -12.33
CA CYS A 51 16.04 -1.31 -10.93
C CYS A 51 15.54 0.12 -10.69
N ILE A 52 15.88 1.08 -11.57
CA ILE A 52 15.41 2.47 -11.46
C ILE A 52 13.89 2.52 -11.60
N ALA A 53 13.32 1.84 -12.60
CA ALA A 53 11.88 1.77 -12.79
C ALA A 53 11.15 1.18 -11.58
N SER A 54 11.70 0.11 -11.00
CA SER A 54 11.13 -0.54 -9.80
C SER A 54 11.21 0.38 -8.57
N ALA A 55 12.30 1.14 -8.42
CA ALA A 55 12.43 2.13 -7.35
C ALA A 55 11.39 3.24 -7.47
N ILE A 56 11.19 3.78 -8.68
CA ILE A 56 10.14 4.79 -8.96
C ILE A 56 8.75 4.23 -8.64
N GLY A 57 8.45 3.01 -9.10
CA GLY A 57 7.15 2.36 -8.83
C GLY A 57 6.92 2.00 -7.37
N THR A 58 7.96 2.00 -6.53
CA THR A 58 7.83 1.84 -5.08
C THR A 58 7.56 3.17 -4.37
N ILE A 59 8.11 4.27 -4.89
CA ILE A 59 7.91 5.63 -4.35
C ILE A 59 6.55 6.17 -4.76
N VAL A 60 6.16 5.98 -6.02
CA VAL A 60 4.85 6.37 -6.56
C VAL A 60 3.88 5.24 -6.26
N GLY A 61 2.91 5.48 -5.36
CA GLY A 61 1.88 4.49 -5.04
C GLY A 61 1.21 3.95 -6.31
N GLN A 62 0.95 2.65 -6.39
CA GLN A 62 0.43 2.01 -7.61
C GLN A 62 -1.10 1.94 -7.58
N ASN A 63 -1.76 2.21 -8.72
CA ASN A 63 -3.21 2.15 -8.90
C ASN A 63 -4.03 2.94 -7.85
N ALA A 64 -3.51 4.08 -7.37
CA ALA A 64 -4.26 4.97 -6.48
C ALA A 64 -5.26 5.83 -7.28
N PRO A 65 -6.27 6.43 -6.62
CA PRO A 65 -7.13 7.44 -7.24
C PRO A 65 -6.32 8.60 -7.83
N SER A 66 -6.75 9.15 -8.98
CA SER A 66 -6.04 10.20 -9.71
C SER A 66 -5.74 11.45 -8.86
N ILE A 67 -6.69 11.85 -8.02
CA ILE A 67 -6.56 13.02 -7.13
C ILE A 67 -5.42 12.88 -6.12
N ASN A 68 -5.11 11.66 -5.67
CA ASN A 68 -4.01 11.43 -4.74
C ASN A 68 -2.66 11.79 -5.38
N TYR A 69 -2.50 11.49 -6.67
CA TYR A 69 -1.31 11.90 -7.41
C TYR A 69 -1.26 13.42 -7.63
N VAL A 70 -2.40 14.05 -7.91
CA VAL A 70 -2.49 15.52 -8.05
C VAL A 70 -2.17 16.21 -6.73
N ASN A 71 -2.69 15.73 -5.61
CA ASN A 71 -2.43 16.29 -4.28
C ASN A 71 -0.98 16.10 -3.84
N GLN A 72 -0.37 14.96 -4.18
CA GLN A 72 0.99 14.63 -3.76
C GLN A 72 2.07 15.26 -4.66
N PHE A 73 1.82 15.34 -5.98
CA PHE A 73 2.83 15.73 -6.97
C PHE A 73 2.44 16.95 -7.83
N GLY A 74 1.20 17.44 -7.72
CA GLY A 74 0.65 18.49 -8.58
C GLY A 74 0.04 17.96 -9.88
N ALA A 75 -0.83 18.76 -10.52
CA ALA A 75 -1.56 18.37 -11.73
C ALA A 75 -0.65 17.96 -12.89
N PHE A 76 0.42 18.72 -13.14
CA PHE A 76 1.37 18.45 -14.22
C PHE A 76 2.03 17.07 -14.08
N TRP A 77 2.60 16.76 -12.90
CA TRP A 77 3.28 15.48 -12.70
C TRP A 77 2.31 14.29 -12.66
N ALA A 78 1.09 14.49 -12.17
CA ALA A 78 0.05 13.46 -12.23
C ALA A 78 -0.28 13.07 -13.69
N GLU A 79 -0.40 14.05 -14.59
CA GLU A 79 -0.59 13.80 -16.02
C GLU A 79 0.62 13.09 -16.64
N VAL A 80 1.85 13.53 -16.34
CA VAL A 80 3.07 12.89 -16.83
C VAL A 80 3.16 11.43 -16.37
N PHE A 81 2.89 11.16 -15.09
CA PHE A 81 2.90 9.79 -14.55
C PHE A 81 1.81 8.91 -15.16
N SER A 82 0.63 9.47 -15.44
CA SER A 82 -0.42 8.75 -16.14
C SER A 82 -0.03 8.46 -17.59
N ALA A 83 0.54 9.44 -18.31
CA ALA A 83 0.94 9.29 -19.71
C ALA A 83 2.08 8.27 -19.91
N LEU A 84 2.98 8.17 -18.93
CA LEU A 84 4.09 7.20 -18.92
C LEU A 84 3.74 5.85 -18.26
N ASP A 85 2.49 5.63 -17.85
CA ASP A 85 2.03 4.45 -17.10
C ASP A 85 2.82 4.22 -15.77
N VAL A 86 3.39 5.27 -15.18
CA VAL A 86 4.12 5.20 -13.90
C VAL A 86 3.19 4.91 -12.71
N VAL A 87 1.90 5.21 -12.86
CA VAL A 87 0.86 4.80 -11.90
C VAL A 87 0.68 3.27 -11.84
N ARG A 88 1.21 2.53 -12.83
CA ARG A 88 1.12 1.06 -12.96
C ARG A 88 2.39 0.45 -13.58
N VAL A 89 3.59 0.87 -13.13
CA VAL A 89 4.89 0.50 -13.71
C VAL A 89 5.03 -1.01 -13.95
N TYR A 90 4.67 -1.83 -12.96
CA TYR A 90 4.90 -3.28 -13.01
C TYR A 90 4.10 -4.00 -14.11
N ASN A 91 3.01 -3.41 -14.59
CA ASN A 91 2.19 -3.92 -15.68
C ASN A 91 2.25 -3.02 -16.94
N ALA A 92 3.14 -2.03 -16.96
CA ALA A 92 3.33 -1.14 -18.09
C ALA A 92 4.04 -1.89 -19.24
N PRO A 93 3.60 -1.72 -20.51
CA PRO A 93 4.19 -2.43 -21.64
C PRO A 93 5.71 -2.22 -21.76
N TRP A 94 6.19 -0.98 -21.55
CA TRP A 94 7.61 -0.66 -21.62
C TRP A 94 8.44 -1.40 -20.57
N PHE A 95 7.93 -1.53 -19.34
CA PHE A 95 8.61 -2.22 -18.26
C PHE A 95 8.72 -3.72 -18.55
N LEU A 96 7.62 -4.33 -19.00
CA LEU A 96 7.59 -5.74 -19.38
C LEU A 96 8.51 -6.05 -20.56
N VAL A 97 8.62 -5.16 -21.54
CA VAL A 97 9.55 -5.29 -22.67
C VAL A 97 11.00 -5.26 -22.18
N ILE A 98 11.38 -4.29 -21.35
CA ILE A 98 12.75 -4.19 -20.82
C ILE A 98 13.09 -5.41 -19.95
N MET A 99 12.14 -5.86 -19.12
CA MET A 99 12.29 -7.08 -18.32
C MET A 99 12.45 -8.32 -19.19
N GLY A 100 11.69 -8.44 -20.29
CA GLY A 100 11.84 -9.51 -21.27
C GLY A 100 13.18 -9.49 -21.99
N LEU A 101 13.65 -8.32 -22.43
CA LEU A 101 14.97 -8.15 -23.06
C LEU A 101 16.11 -8.50 -22.09
N MET A 102 16.00 -8.07 -20.84
CA MET A 102 16.94 -8.44 -19.77
C MET A 102 16.96 -9.96 -19.58
N LEU A 103 15.79 -10.60 -19.57
CA LEU A 103 15.67 -12.05 -19.37
C LEU A 103 16.31 -12.83 -20.52
N ILE A 104 16.05 -12.43 -21.76
CA ILE A 104 16.65 -13.03 -22.96
C ILE A 104 18.17 -12.86 -22.91
N SER A 105 18.64 -11.65 -22.61
CA SER A 105 20.06 -11.33 -22.59
C SER A 105 20.83 -12.13 -21.54
N THR A 106 20.34 -12.11 -20.29
CA THR A 106 20.94 -12.87 -19.18
C THR A 106 20.93 -14.38 -19.45
N SER A 107 19.86 -14.90 -20.05
CA SER A 107 19.77 -16.31 -20.48
C SER A 107 20.82 -16.66 -21.53
N LEU A 108 20.99 -15.84 -22.57
CA LEU A 108 22.01 -16.05 -23.60
C LEU A 108 23.43 -15.99 -23.04
N CYS A 109 23.72 -15.03 -22.16
CA CYS A 109 25.00 -14.94 -21.46
C CYS A 109 25.27 -16.19 -20.61
N LEU A 110 24.25 -16.71 -19.92
CA LEU A 110 24.35 -17.93 -19.12
C LEU A 110 24.64 -19.15 -19.99
N VAL A 111 23.86 -19.36 -21.07
CA VAL A 111 24.02 -20.50 -21.99
C VAL A 111 25.39 -20.50 -22.65
N ARG A 112 25.92 -19.33 -23.04
CA ARG A 112 27.25 -19.20 -23.66
C ARG A 112 28.40 -19.49 -22.69
N ASN A 113 28.32 -18.96 -21.47
CA ASN A 113 29.44 -18.99 -20.53
C ASN A 113 29.48 -20.27 -19.69
N THR A 114 28.33 -20.88 -19.40
CA THR A 114 28.23 -22.08 -18.57
C THR A 114 29.14 -23.23 -19.08
N PRO A 115 29.14 -23.60 -20.37
CA PRO A 115 29.99 -24.69 -20.86
C PRO A 115 31.49 -24.40 -20.75
N LYS A 116 31.91 -23.14 -20.91
CA LYS A 116 33.32 -22.74 -20.75
C LYS A 116 33.73 -22.85 -19.28
N MET A 117 32.91 -22.32 -18.37
CA MET A 117 33.16 -22.39 -16.94
C MET A 117 33.20 -23.83 -16.42
N LEU A 118 32.34 -24.71 -16.95
CA LEU A 118 32.32 -26.12 -16.57
C LEU A 118 33.54 -26.88 -17.09
N ARG A 119 34.02 -26.56 -18.30
CA ARG A 119 35.28 -27.11 -18.85
C ARG A 119 36.49 -26.64 -18.04
N ASP A 120 36.57 -25.36 -17.73
CA ASP A 120 37.65 -24.79 -16.90
C ASP A 120 37.67 -25.35 -15.48
N ALA A 121 36.49 -25.55 -14.87
CA ALA A 121 36.36 -26.19 -13.55
C ALA A 121 36.86 -27.63 -13.55
N ARG A 122 36.75 -28.33 -14.68
CA ARG A 122 37.26 -29.69 -14.87
C ARG A 122 38.76 -29.71 -15.21
N SER A 123 39.28 -28.67 -15.86
CA SER A 123 40.70 -28.55 -16.25
C SER A 123 41.65 -28.60 -15.05
N TRP A 124 42.81 -29.26 -15.24
CA TRP A 124 43.87 -29.34 -14.22
C TRP A 124 45.01 -28.34 -14.47
N ARG A 125 45.13 -27.73 -15.67
CA ARG A 125 46.22 -26.81 -16.06
C ARG A 125 47.61 -27.38 -15.71
N GLU A 126 47.98 -28.43 -16.43
CA GLU A 126 49.20 -29.24 -16.21
C GLU A 126 50.46 -28.65 -16.88
N GLN A 127 50.35 -27.49 -17.53
CA GLN A 127 51.46 -26.84 -18.23
C GLN A 127 51.92 -25.60 -17.44
N VAL A 128 52.90 -25.79 -16.55
CA VAL A 128 53.63 -24.69 -15.89
C VAL A 128 55.06 -24.71 -16.40
N ARG A 129 55.54 -23.57 -16.92
CA ARG A 129 56.92 -23.39 -17.39
C ARG A 129 57.75 -22.70 -16.32
N ASP A 130 59.04 -23.01 -16.28
CA ASP A 130 59.99 -22.40 -15.34
C ASP A 130 60.06 -20.87 -15.48
N SER A 131 59.91 -20.35 -16.71
CA SER A 131 59.87 -18.91 -17.01
C SER A 131 58.69 -18.18 -16.36
N THR A 132 57.64 -18.89 -15.95
CA THR A 132 56.45 -18.32 -15.29
C THR A 132 56.62 -18.27 -13.77
N PHE A 133 57.61 -18.96 -13.17
CA PHE A 133 57.84 -18.97 -11.72
C PHE A 133 57.97 -17.57 -11.09
N PRO A 134 58.71 -16.61 -11.68
CA PRO A 134 58.85 -15.27 -11.11
C PRO A 134 57.56 -14.44 -11.16
N ALA A 135 56.58 -14.83 -11.99
CA ALA A 135 55.30 -14.12 -12.09
C ALA A 135 54.32 -14.48 -10.97
N PHE A 136 54.55 -15.57 -10.23
CA PHE A 136 53.70 -15.95 -9.10
C PHE A 136 53.99 -15.11 -7.86
N LYS A 137 52.93 -14.54 -7.27
CA LYS A 137 53.00 -13.85 -5.97
C LYS A 137 53.34 -14.82 -4.83
N TYR A 138 52.70 -15.98 -4.81
CA TYR A 138 52.94 -17.03 -3.82
C TYR A 138 53.88 -18.07 -4.42
N ARG A 139 55.16 -17.99 -4.04
CA ARG A 139 56.23 -18.87 -4.53
C ARG A 139 57.19 -19.27 -3.41
N ALA A 140 57.71 -20.50 -3.48
CA ALA A 140 58.78 -20.99 -2.61
C ALA A 140 59.64 -21.99 -3.39
N ALA A 141 60.93 -22.07 -3.09
CA ALA A 141 61.84 -23.04 -3.70
C ALA A 141 62.81 -23.61 -2.66
N VAL A 142 63.23 -24.86 -2.86
CA VAL A 142 64.24 -25.53 -2.02
C VAL A 142 65.12 -26.43 -2.89
N SER A 143 66.43 -26.44 -2.65
CA SER A 143 67.37 -27.33 -3.32
C SER A 143 67.72 -28.51 -2.43
N LEU A 144 67.55 -29.73 -2.94
CA LEU A 144 67.75 -30.99 -2.20
C LEU A 144 68.54 -31.99 -3.04
N SER A 145 69.07 -33.05 -2.42
CA SER A 145 69.53 -34.23 -3.17
C SER A 145 68.34 -34.93 -3.85
N GLU A 146 68.58 -35.68 -4.91
CA GLU A 146 67.53 -36.35 -5.69
C GLU A 146 66.62 -37.25 -4.83
N SER A 147 67.20 -38.09 -3.96
CA SER A 147 66.47 -38.94 -3.02
C SER A 147 65.64 -38.15 -2.01
N SER A 148 66.19 -37.05 -1.49
CA SER A 148 65.50 -36.16 -0.55
C SER A 148 64.38 -35.37 -1.22
N ALA A 149 64.54 -35.01 -2.50
CA ALA A 149 63.52 -34.29 -3.28
C ALA A 149 62.30 -35.18 -3.54
N GLU A 150 62.48 -36.47 -3.81
CA GLU A 150 61.38 -37.41 -3.97
C GLU A 150 60.60 -37.63 -2.67
N GLN A 151 61.31 -37.81 -1.55
CA GLN A 151 60.67 -37.92 -0.23
C GLN A 151 59.91 -36.63 0.13
N ARG A 152 60.51 -35.45 -0.10
CA ARG A 152 59.88 -34.15 0.15
C ARG A 152 58.62 -33.96 -0.68
N ARG A 153 58.63 -34.39 -1.95
CA ARG A 153 57.45 -34.37 -2.83
C ARG A 153 56.31 -35.23 -2.26
N LEU A 154 56.62 -36.40 -1.71
CA LEU A 154 55.64 -37.28 -1.09
C LEU A 154 55.06 -36.66 0.19
N GLU A 155 55.91 -36.15 1.10
CA GLU A 155 55.48 -35.46 2.32
C GLU A 155 54.58 -34.25 2.01
N PHE A 156 54.95 -33.47 1.01
CA PHE A 156 54.16 -32.34 0.53
C PHE A 156 52.81 -32.78 -0.06
N SER A 157 52.79 -33.90 -0.80
CA SER A 157 51.54 -34.47 -1.31
C SER A 157 50.58 -34.90 -0.19
N THR A 158 51.11 -35.48 0.89
CA THR A 158 50.31 -35.84 2.08
C THR A 158 49.76 -34.60 2.77
N ALA A 159 50.61 -33.59 3.00
CA ALA A 159 50.21 -32.32 3.61
C ALA A 159 49.11 -31.58 2.82
N LEU A 160 49.09 -31.71 1.49
CA LEU A 160 48.04 -31.20 0.63
C LEU A 160 46.73 -32.00 0.75
N ARG A 161 46.80 -33.34 0.84
CA ARG A 161 45.59 -34.18 1.04
C ARG A 161 44.93 -33.92 2.38
N GLU A 162 45.71 -33.80 3.45
CA GLU A 162 45.22 -33.48 4.80
C GLU A 162 44.50 -32.13 4.84
N ARG A 163 44.96 -31.17 4.03
CA ARG A 163 44.32 -29.86 3.86
C ARG A 163 43.14 -29.87 2.87
N GLY A 164 42.75 -31.03 2.35
CA GLY A 164 41.58 -31.21 1.50
C GLY A 164 41.80 -30.85 0.02
N TYR A 165 43.04 -30.83 -0.48
CA TYR A 165 43.31 -30.67 -1.91
C TYR A 165 43.13 -31.99 -2.65
N ARG A 166 42.56 -31.92 -3.84
CA ARG A 166 42.59 -33.01 -4.82
C ARG A 166 43.88 -32.91 -5.63
N LEU A 167 44.60 -34.02 -5.75
CA LEU A 167 45.91 -34.07 -6.40
C LEU A 167 45.87 -34.82 -7.72
N ARG A 168 46.70 -34.40 -8.66
CA ARG A 168 47.03 -35.12 -9.88
C ARG A 168 48.52 -34.95 -10.16
N ALA A 169 49.21 -36.06 -10.43
CA ALA A 169 50.57 -36.04 -10.93
C ALA A 169 50.52 -36.08 -12.47
N ALA A 170 51.26 -35.19 -13.13
CA ALA A 170 51.47 -35.18 -14.57
C ALA A 170 52.87 -35.72 -14.89
N GLU A 171 53.05 -36.27 -16.08
CA GLU A 171 54.32 -36.88 -16.48
C GLU A 171 55.48 -35.85 -16.48
N PRO A 172 56.73 -36.31 -16.26
CA PRO A 172 57.91 -35.46 -16.32
C PRO A 172 58.01 -34.68 -17.63
N GLN A 173 58.20 -33.36 -17.54
CA GLN A 173 58.32 -32.49 -18.72
C GLN A 173 59.65 -32.66 -19.49
N ALA A 174 60.65 -33.34 -18.89
CA ALA A 174 61.95 -33.66 -19.50
C ALA A 174 62.60 -34.86 -18.78
N ALA A 175 63.52 -35.55 -19.44
CA ALA A 175 64.30 -36.64 -18.84
C ALA A 175 65.08 -36.15 -17.62
N GLY A 176 64.92 -36.83 -16.48
CA GLY A 176 65.55 -36.47 -15.19
C GLY A 176 64.76 -35.49 -14.31
N ARG A 177 63.57 -35.02 -14.71
CA ARG A 177 62.68 -34.24 -13.82
C ARG A 177 61.71 -35.16 -13.07
N LEU A 178 61.34 -34.78 -11.85
CA LEU A 178 60.23 -35.40 -11.12
C LEU A 178 58.87 -35.03 -11.74
N PRO A 179 57.83 -35.88 -11.55
CA PRO A 179 56.47 -35.59 -12.02
C PRO A 179 55.93 -34.28 -11.43
N LEU A 180 55.33 -33.44 -12.29
CA LEU A 180 54.64 -32.22 -11.85
C LEU A 180 53.46 -32.62 -10.97
N LEU A 181 53.41 -32.10 -9.74
CA LEU A 181 52.29 -32.26 -8.84
C LEU A 181 51.37 -31.04 -8.95
N VAL A 182 50.11 -31.28 -9.32
CA VAL A 182 49.07 -30.26 -9.36
C VAL A 182 48.03 -30.56 -8.29
N ALA A 183 47.75 -29.57 -7.45
CA ALA A 183 46.75 -29.64 -6.39
C ALA A 183 45.66 -28.58 -6.61
N ARG A 184 44.40 -28.96 -6.41
CA ARG A 184 43.27 -28.02 -6.48
C ARG A 184 42.27 -28.22 -5.35
N LYS A 185 41.67 -27.12 -4.88
CA LYS A 185 40.61 -27.08 -3.88
C LYS A 185 39.57 -26.04 -4.28
N GLY A 186 38.30 -26.29 -3.96
CA GLY A 186 37.21 -25.31 -4.13
C GLY A 186 36.74 -25.05 -5.57
N THR A 187 36.79 -26.05 -6.46
CA THR A 187 36.32 -25.90 -7.86
C THR A 187 34.81 -25.66 -7.99
N SER A 188 34.02 -25.90 -6.92
CA SER A 188 32.58 -25.64 -6.88
C SER A 188 32.22 -24.15 -6.79
N ASN A 189 33.16 -23.24 -6.54
CA ASN A 189 32.91 -21.79 -6.59
C ASN A 189 32.24 -21.36 -7.92
N ARG A 190 32.68 -21.94 -9.04
CA ARG A 190 32.13 -21.66 -10.38
C ARG A 190 30.69 -22.13 -10.57
N LEU A 191 30.28 -23.20 -9.88
CA LEU A 191 28.87 -23.62 -9.83
C LEU A 191 28.02 -22.59 -9.10
N GLY A 192 28.58 -21.94 -8.07
CA GLY A 192 27.94 -20.81 -7.41
C GLY A 192 27.63 -19.67 -8.37
N TYR A 193 28.56 -19.34 -9.26
CA TYR A 193 28.33 -18.36 -10.33
C TYR A 193 27.20 -18.71 -11.28
N ILE A 194 27.18 -19.95 -11.76
CA ILE A 194 26.11 -20.43 -12.63
C ILE A 194 24.77 -20.41 -11.90
N ALA A 195 24.73 -20.85 -10.64
CA ALA A 195 23.52 -20.89 -9.81
C ALA A 195 22.94 -19.48 -9.56
N THR A 196 23.77 -18.49 -9.22
CA THR A 196 23.33 -17.10 -8.99
C THR A 196 22.71 -16.47 -10.26
N HIS A 197 23.33 -16.67 -11.42
CA HIS A 197 22.80 -16.10 -12.68
C HIS A 197 21.55 -16.85 -13.15
N LEU A 198 21.54 -18.18 -13.02
CA LEU A 198 20.35 -18.99 -13.27
C LEU A 198 19.19 -18.58 -12.37
N ALA A 199 19.48 -18.30 -11.09
CA ALA A 199 18.47 -17.85 -10.14
C ALA A 199 17.78 -16.56 -10.58
N ILE A 200 18.54 -15.57 -11.08
CA ILE A 200 17.96 -14.32 -11.60
C ILE A 200 16.99 -14.63 -12.75
N VAL A 201 17.39 -15.47 -13.71
CA VAL A 201 16.54 -15.89 -14.84
C VAL A 201 15.27 -16.57 -14.34
N VAL A 202 15.40 -17.52 -13.41
CA VAL A 202 14.28 -18.29 -12.84
C VAL A 202 13.32 -17.37 -12.08
N ILE A 203 13.81 -16.45 -11.25
CA ILE A 203 12.99 -15.48 -10.51
C ILE A 203 12.24 -14.56 -11.49
N SER A 204 12.93 -14.00 -12.46
CA SER A 204 12.33 -13.11 -13.47
C SER A 204 11.27 -13.83 -14.31
N LEU A 205 11.50 -15.09 -14.68
CA LEU A 205 10.50 -15.91 -15.37
C LEU A 205 9.27 -16.17 -14.50
N GLY A 206 9.48 -16.50 -13.21
CA GLY A 206 8.38 -16.64 -12.25
C GLY A 206 7.56 -15.36 -12.10
N GLY A 207 8.22 -14.20 -12.00
CA GLY A 207 7.56 -12.90 -11.94
C GLY A 207 6.74 -12.57 -13.20
N LEU A 208 7.24 -12.91 -14.39
CA LEU A 208 6.49 -12.77 -15.65
C LEU A 208 5.23 -13.64 -15.67
N LEU A 209 5.32 -14.88 -15.18
CA LEU A 209 4.18 -15.80 -15.10
C LEU A 209 3.10 -15.34 -14.11
N ASP A 210 3.48 -14.63 -13.05
CA ASP A 210 2.55 -14.06 -12.06
C ASP A 210 2.07 -12.64 -12.40
N SER A 211 2.61 -12.02 -13.45
CA SER A 211 2.18 -10.69 -13.93
C SER A 211 0.82 -10.72 -14.63
N GLU A 212 0.31 -9.54 -15.04
CA GLU A 212 -0.87 -9.48 -15.92
C GLU A 212 -0.62 -10.01 -17.35
N LEU A 213 0.64 -10.28 -17.73
CA LEU A 213 0.98 -10.65 -19.11
C LEU A 213 0.26 -11.92 -19.59
N PRO A 214 0.24 -13.06 -18.87
CA PRO A 214 -0.50 -14.25 -19.31
C PRO A 214 -2.00 -14.01 -19.42
N LEU A 215 -2.57 -13.17 -18.55
CA LEU A 215 -3.98 -12.81 -18.60
C LEU A 215 -4.26 -11.94 -19.84
N ARG A 216 -3.45 -10.91 -20.09
CA ARG A 216 -3.62 -10.00 -21.24
C ARG A 216 -3.43 -10.72 -22.56
N THR A 217 -2.44 -11.62 -22.66
CA THR A 217 -2.22 -12.40 -23.88
C THR A 217 -3.37 -13.36 -24.15
N MET A 218 -3.89 -14.03 -23.12
CA MET A 218 -5.07 -14.87 -23.23
C MET A 218 -6.29 -14.05 -23.65
N ALA A 219 -6.54 -12.91 -22.98
CA ALA A 219 -7.67 -12.05 -23.29
C ALA A 219 -7.62 -11.55 -24.75
N TRP A 220 -6.45 -11.12 -25.21
CA TRP A 220 -6.22 -10.72 -26.59
C TRP A 220 -6.44 -11.86 -27.60
N TRP A 221 -5.93 -13.06 -27.31
CA TRP A 221 -6.09 -14.23 -28.20
C TRP A 221 -7.54 -14.76 -28.26
N THR A 222 -8.32 -14.52 -27.20
CA THR A 222 -9.69 -15.04 -27.06
C THR A 222 -10.77 -13.94 -27.20
N ASP A 223 -10.40 -12.78 -27.77
CA ASP A 223 -11.28 -11.62 -27.98
C ASP A 223 -12.08 -11.20 -26.73
N LYS A 224 -11.43 -11.28 -25.55
CA LYS A 224 -12.01 -10.83 -24.28
C LYS A 224 -11.70 -9.36 -24.04
N ALA A 225 -12.71 -8.62 -23.62
CA ALA A 225 -12.62 -7.17 -23.40
C ALA A 225 -13.24 -6.77 -22.04
N PRO A 226 -12.59 -5.87 -21.28
CA PRO A 226 -13.09 -5.43 -19.99
C PRO A 226 -14.38 -4.60 -20.15
N LEU A 227 -15.32 -4.80 -19.24
CA LEU A 227 -16.54 -4.01 -19.15
C LEU A 227 -16.26 -2.67 -18.52
N GLN A 228 -16.75 -1.61 -19.16
CA GLN A 228 -16.84 -0.29 -18.54
C GLN A 228 -18.23 -0.14 -17.94
N MET A 229 -18.29 -0.04 -16.61
CA MET A 229 -19.54 0.01 -15.85
C MET A 229 -20.45 1.16 -16.31
N ASN A 230 -19.85 2.29 -16.71
CA ASN A 230 -20.56 3.48 -17.17
C ASN A 230 -21.23 3.31 -18.55
N GLN A 231 -20.87 2.27 -19.31
CA GLN A 231 -21.38 1.98 -20.64
C GLN A 231 -22.33 0.77 -20.66
N PHE A 232 -22.49 0.09 -19.53
CA PHE A 232 -23.30 -1.12 -19.42
C PHE A 232 -24.68 -0.78 -18.85
N GLN A 233 -25.72 -0.87 -19.69
CA GLN A 233 -27.12 -0.60 -19.33
C GLN A 233 -28.02 -1.85 -19.36
N GLY A 234 -27.44 -3.04 -19.58
CA GLY A 234 -28.17 -4.31 -19.65
C GLY A 234 -28.16 -5.07 -18.32
N ASN A 235 -29.05 -6.05 -18.16
CA ASN A 235 -29.02 -6.99 -17.02
C ASN A 235 -28.08 -8.19 -17.27
N GLU A 236 -27.61 -8.39 -18.51
CA GLU A 236 -26.80 -9.56 -18.90
C GLU A 236 -25.38 -9.18 -19.30
N VAL A 237 -24.40 -9.71 -18.57
CA VAL A 237 -22.98 -9.48 -18.80
C VAL A 237 -22.55 -10.15 -20.13
N PRO A 238 -21.96 -9.41 -21.09
CA PRO A 238 -21.47 -9.96 -22.35
C PRO A 238 -20.45 -11.09 -22.13
N GLY A 239 -20.53 -12.14 -22.94
CA GLY A 239 -19.58 -13.26 -22.88
C GLY A 239 -18.12 -12.86 -23.17
N SER A 240 -17.90 -11.74 -23.88
CA SER A 240 -16.57 -11.14 -24.10
C SER A 240 -15.92 -10.63 -22.82
N ALA A 241 -16.71 -10.35 -21.78
CA ALA A 241 -16.22 -9.88 -20.50
C ALA A 241 -15.98 -11.00 -19.49
N ARG A 242 -16.35 -12.24 -19.84
CA ARG A 242 -16.20 -13.42 -18.99
C ARG A 242 -14.94 -14.19 -19.33
N LEU A 243 -14.11 -14.39 -18.31
CA LEU A 243 -12.92 -15.23 -18.30
C LEU A 243 -13.27 -16.62 -17.78
N PRO A 244 -12.79 -17.69 -18.42
CA PRO A 244 -13.08 -19.05 -17.99
C PRO A 244 -12.23 -19.44 -16.77
N ALA A 245 -12.68 -20.45 -16.01
CA ALA A 245 -11.98 -20.94 -14.82
C ALA A 245 -10.53 -21.40 -15.04
N HIS A 246 -10.17 -21.77 -16.28
CA HIS A 246 -8.82 -22.20 -16.63
C HIS A 246 -7.85 -21.05 -16.97
N THR A 247 -8.21 -19.79 -16.70
CA THR A 247 -7.30 -18.65 -16.84
C THR A 247 -5.96 -18.92 -16.10
N PRO A 248 -4.80 -18.71 -16.76
CA PRO A 248 -3.51 -19.21 -16.28
C PRO A 248 -2.98 -18.50 -15.03
N SER A 249 -3.17 -17.17 -14.97
CA SER A 249 -2.73 -16.33 -13.86
C SER A 249 -3.71 -15.17 -13.71
N TYR A 250 -4.06 -14.83 -12.47
CA TYR A 250 -4.96 -13.72 -12.16
C TYR A 250 -4.91 -13.34 -10.68
N ARG A 251 -5.35 -12.10 -10.41
CA ARG A 251 -5.74 -11.62 -9.10
C ARG A 251 -7.13 -10.99 -9.25
N ALA A 252 -8.11 -11.57 -8.59
CA ALA A 252 -9.51 -11.16 -8.66
C ALA A 252 -10.06 -10.91 -7.25
N ASN A 253 -11.10 -10.10 -7.13
CA ASN A 253 -11.81 -9.87 -5.87
C ASN A 253 -13.26 -10.34 -5.97
N SER A 254 -13.80 -10.90 -4.90
CA SER A 254 -15.21 -11.27 -4.82
C SER A 254 -15.78 -10.80 -3.48
N LEU A 255 -16.84 -9.99 -3.53
CA LEU A 255 -17.57 -9.55 -2.33
C LEU A 255 -18.71 -10.54 -2.09
N VAL A 256 -18.75 -11.12 -0.90
CA VAL A 256 -19.75 -12.13 -0.52
C VAL A 256 -20.40 -11.70 0.79
N PRO A 257 -21.69 -11.35 0.79
CA PRO A 257 -22.46 -11.14 2.02
C PRO A 257 -22.58 -12.42 2.85
N GLU A 258 -22.77 -12.29 4.15
CA GLU A 258 -23.08 -13.42 5.04
C GLU A 258 -24.35 -14.14 4.57
N GLY A 259 -24.30 -15.47 4.54
CA GLY A 259 -25.34 -16.32 3.93
C GLY A 259 -25.33 -16.32 2.40
N GLY A 260 -24.50 -15.49 1.75
CA GLY A 260 -24.34 -15.41 0.31
C GLY A 260 -23.40 -16.48 -0.24
N THR A 261 -23.54 -16.74 -1.54
CA THR A 261 -22.66 -17.63 -2.30
C THR A 261 -22.17 -16.90 -3.54
N THR A 262 -20.89 -17.08 -3.88
CA THR A 262 -20.32 -16.58 -5.12
C THR A 262 -19.61 -17.70 -5.87
N ASP A 263 -19.65 -17.60 -7.19
CA ASP A 263 -18.91 -18.47 -8.09
C ASP A 263 -18.20 -17.67 -9.19
N VAL A 264 -18.16 -16.34 -9.02
CA VAL A 264 -17.53 -15.37 -9.92
C VAL A 264 -16.66 -14.42 -9.10
N ALA A 265 -15.54 -14.01 -9.68
CA ALA A 265 -14.68 -12.97 -9.13
C ALA A 265 -14.42 -11.87 -10.18
N VAL A 266 -14.16 -10.65 -9.72
CA VAL A 266 -13.91 -9.48 -10.58
C VAL A 266 -12.41 -9.24 -10.70
N VAL A 267 -11.90 -9.22 -11.93
CA VAL A 267 -10.53 -8.86 -12.26
C VAL A 267 -10.51 -7.42 -12.76
N ALA A 268 -9.87 -6.52 -12.01
CA ALA A 268 -9.68 -5.14 -12.44
C ALA A 268 -8.67 -5.07 -13.60
N GLN A 269 -9.01 -4.38 -14.69
CA GLN A 269 -8.14 -4.21 -15.84
C GLN A 269 -8.24 -2.78 -16.38
N GLY A 270 -7.25 -1.94 -16.05
CA GLY A 270 -7.28 -0.51 -16.41
C GLY A 270 -8.52 0.16 -15.79
N ASN A 271 -9.35 0.79 -16.63
CA ASN A 271 -10.57 1.47 -16.20
C ASN A 271 -11.83 0.57 -16.27
N GLY A 272 -11.67 -0.71 -16.61
CA GLY A 272 -12.77 -1.66 -16.71
C GLY A 272 -12.56 -2.91 -15.86
N SER A 273 -13.49 -3.85 -15.95
CA SER A 273 -13.47 -5.10 -15.19
C SER A 273 -13.81 -6.31 -16.05
N LEU A 274 -13.13 -7.42 -15.81
CA LEU A 274 -13.46 -8.73 -16.35
C LEU A 274 -14.08 -9.59 -15.25
N LEU A 275 -15.07 -10.40 -15.59
CA LEU A 275 -15.64 -11.38 -14.67
C LEU A 275 -14.98 -12.73 -14.88
N LEU A 276 -14.49 -13.35 -13.81
CA LEU A 276 -13.83 -14.64 -13.84
C LEU A 276 -14.75 -15.68 -13.22
N ASP A 277 -15.12 -16.69 -14.00
CA ASP A 277 -15.84 -17.86 -13.49
C ASP A 277 -14.90 -18.70 -12.63
N LEU A 278 -15.27 -18.98 -11.39
CA LEU A 278 -14.47 -19.79 -10.47
C LEU A 278 -14.77 -21.30 -10.65
N PRO A 279 -13.77 -22.19 -10.45
CA PRO A 279 -13.96 -23.63 -10.52
C PRO A 279 -14.67 -24.22 -9.27
N PHE A 280 -15.12 -23.37 -8.36
CA PHE A 280 -15.80 -23.72 -7.13
C PHE A 280 -16.83 -22.63 -6.80
N GLU A 281 -17.82 -22.99 -5.99
CA GLU A 281 -18.71 -22.05 -5.31
C GLU A 281 -18.16 -21.80 -3.90
N LEU A 282 -18.16 -20.54 -3.47
CA LEU A 282 -17.74 -20.13 -2.14
C LEU A 282 -18.92 -19.50 -1.41
N HIS A 283 -19.40 -20.20 -0.39
CA HIS A 283 -20.47 -19.74 0.48
C HIS A 283 -19.89 -19.16 1.77
N LEU A 284 -20.26 -17.93 2.12
CA LEU A 284 -19.87 -17.30 3.37
C LEU A 284 -20.93 -17.62 4.44
N LYS A 285 -20.57 -18.40 5.45
CA LYS A 285 -21.45 -18.64 6.60
C LYS A 285 -21.47 -17.44 7.53
N GLN A 286 -20.28 -16.94 7.87
CA GLN A 286 -20.13 -15.85 8.83
C GLN A 286 -18.78 -15.16 8.67
N PHE A 287 -18.75 -13.85 8.86
CA PHE A 287 -17.56 -13.04 9.03
C PHE A 287 -17.47 -12.53 10.47
N ARG A 288 -16.34 -12.80 11.13
CA ARG A 288 -16.11 -12.42 12.53
C ARG A 288 -14.89 -11.52 12.68
N ILE A 289 -15.06 -10.50 13.52
CA ILE A 289 -14.00 -9.61 13.97
C ILE A 289 -13.83 -9.83 15.47
N GLU A 290 -12.64 -10.27 15.89
CA GLU A 290 -12.29 -10.25 17.32
C GLU A 290 -11.54 -8.97 17.63
N TYR A 291 -11.83 -8.34 18.77
CA TYR A 291 -11.13 -7.15 19.25
C TYR A 291 -10.37 -7.46 20.53
N TYR A 292 -9.23 -6.79 20.72
CA TYR A 292 -8.60 -6.71 22.04
C TYR A 292 -9.45 -5.84 22.99
N PRO A 293 -9.25 -5.94 24.32
CA PRO A 293 -9.91 -5.04 25.28
C PRO A 293 -9.65 -3.55 25.01
N THR A 294 -8.56 -3.22 24.32
CA THR A 294 -8.20 -1.87 23.88
C THR A 294 -9.05 -1.35 22.72
N GLY A 295 -9.91 -2.18 22.10
CA GLY A 295 -10.70 -1.84 20.92
C GLY A 295 -9.97 -2.04 19.59
N MET A 296 -8.70 -2.45 19.59
CA MET A 296 -7.98 -2.78 18.36
C MET A 296 -8.41 -4.14 17.80
N PRO A 297 -8.63 -4.28 16.47
CA PRO A 297 -8.90 -5.58 15.86
C PRO A 297 -7.75 -6.57 16.09
N LYS A 298 -8.10 -7.79 16.50
CA LYS A 298 -7.20 -8.93 16.76
C LYS A 298 -7.24 -9.94 15.61
N LEU A 299 -8.43 -10.23 15.09
CA LEU A 299 -8.64 -11.26 14.09
C LEU A 299 -9.75 -10.83 13.13
N PHE A 300 -9.52 -11.03 11.84
CA PHE A 300 -10.55 -11.02 10.81
C PHE A 300 -10.60 -12.42 10.23
N ALA A 301 -11.74 -13.09 10.36
CA ALA A 301 -11.91 -14.48 9.94
C ALA A 301 -13.27 -14.70 9.27
N SER A 302 -13.25 -15.54 8.24
CA SER A 302 -14.43 -15.88 7.46
C SER A 302 -14.62 -17.37 7.45
N ASP A 303 -15.74 -17.82 8.00
CA ASP A 303 -16.14 -19.22 7.98
C ASP A 303 -16.88 -19.49 6.67
N VAL A 304 -16.30 -20.35 5.84
CA VAL A 304 -16.76 -20.59 4.47
C VAL A 304 -17.03 -22.07 4.21
N VAL A 305 -17.93 -22.33 3.27
CA VAL A 305 -18.08 -23.64 2.62
C VAL A 305 -17.68 -23.48 1.17
N LEU A 306 -16.65 -24.20 0.77
CA LEU A 306 -16.23 -24.29 -0.62
C LEU A 306 -16.84 -25.55 -1.22
N LYS A 307 -17.55 -25.42 -2.34
CA LYS A 307 -18.10 -26.54 -3.10
C LYS A 307 -17.41 -26.62 -4.46
N ASP A 308 -16.74 -27.73 -4.72
CA ASP A 308 -16.03 -27.96 -5.98
C ASP A 308 -17.04 -28.25 -7.11
N LYS A 309 -16.98 -27.51 -8.23
CA LYS A 309 -17.99 -27.63 -9.30
C LYS A 309 -17.87 -28.92 -10.11
N GLU A 310 -16.70 -29.54 -10.19
CA GLU A 310 -16.53 -30.78 -10.96
C GLU A 310 -16.80 -32.03 -10.11
N THR A 311 -16.33 -32.04 -8.86
CA THR A 311 -16.46 -33.22 -7.98
C THR A 311 -17.71 -33.17 -7.10
N GLY A 312 -18.32 -31.99 -6.94
CA GLY A 312 -19.43 -31.75 -6.02
C GLY A 312 -19.04 -31.80 -4.54
N GLN A 313 -17.77 -32.01 -4.21
CA GLN A 313 -17.31 -32.13 -2.81
C GLN A 313 -17.36 -30.78 -2.11
N GLU A 314 -17.89 -30.78 -0.88
CA GLU A 314 -17.92 -29.63 0.00
C GLU A 314 -16.81 -29.70 1.05
N LYS A 315 -16.18 -28.56 1.31
CA LYS A 315 -15.15 -28.39 2.32
C LYS A 315 -15.46 -27.16 3.15
N THR A 316 -15.69 -27.34 4.44
CA THR A 316 -15.76 -26.24 5.39
C THR A 316 -14.36 -25.82 5.81
N ALA A 317 -14.09 -24.52 5.83
CA ALA A 317 -12.81 -23.95 6.25
C ALA A 317 -12.99 -22.55 6.83
N THR A 318 -12.00 -22.09 7.58
CA THR A 318 -11.90 -20.70 8.04
C THR A 318 -10.77 -20.03 7.29
N ILE A 319 -11.04 -18.88 6.68
CA ILE A 319 -10.04 -18.03 6.02
C ILE A 319 -9.69 -16.90 6.98
N GLU A 320 -8.41 -16.75 7.31
CA GLU A 320 -7.91 -15.69 8.18
C GLU A 320 -6.91 -14.82 7.41
N VAL A 321 -6.66 -13.60 7.91
CA VAL A 321 -5.57 -12.77 7.40
C VAL A 321 -4.25 -13.54 7.48
N ASN A 322 -3.51 -13.58 6.37
CA ASN A 322 -2.28 -14.36 6.17
C ASN A 322 -2.43 -15.91 6.16
N LYS A 323 -3.63 -16.46 6.31
CA LYS A 323 -3.90 -17.90 6.18
C LYS A 323 -4.94 -18.17 5.09
N PRO A 324 -4.54 -18.18 3.81
CA PRO A 324 -5.46 -18.40 2.71
C PRO A 324 -5.97 -19.84 2.64
N LEU A 325 -7.19 -20.02 2.15
CA LEU A 325 -7.69 -21.32 1.71
C LEU A 325 -7.14 -21.60 0.30
N ILE A 326 -6.49 -22.75 0.12
CA ILE A 326 -5.95 -23.18 -1.17
C ILE A 326 -6.81 -24.32 -1.72
N HIS A 327 -7.30 -24.16 -2.95
CA HIS A 327 -8.07 -25.15 -3.68
C HIS A 327 -7.77 -25.08 -5.18
N ARG A 328 -7.48 -26.21 -5.84
CA ARG A 328 -7.13 -26.28 -7.30
C ARG A 328 -6.05 -25.29 -7.77
N GLY A 329 -5.05 -25.01 -6.93
CA GLY A 329 -3.98 -24.05 -7.25
C GLY A 329 -4.43 -22.58 -7.18
N VAL A 330 -5.64 -22.33 -6.69
CA VAL A 330 -6.20 -21.00 -6.40
C VAL A 330 -6.11 -20.76 -4.89
N ALA A 331 -5.53 -19.63 -4.51
CA ALA A 331 -5.46 -19.18 -3.13
C ALA A 331 -6.52 -18.08 -2.89
N ILE A 332 -7.32 -18.26 -1.83
CA ILE A 332 -8.41 -17.37 -1.43
C ILE A 332 -7.99 -16.69 -0.14
N TYR A 333 -7.78 -15.39 -0.19
CA TYR A 333 -7.36 -14.57 0.95
C TYR A 333 -8.53 -13.73 1.45
N GLN A 334 -8.62 -13.57 2.77
CA GLN A 334 -9.39 -12.47 3.34
C GLN A 334 -8.65 -11.16 3.02
N SER A 335 -9.18 -10.32 2.13
CA SER A 335 -8.53 -9.07 1.73
C SER A 335 -9.15 -7.84 2.37
N SER A 336 -10.48 -7.81 2.48
CA SER A 336 -11.22 -6.73 3.14
C SER A 336 -12.55 -7.26 3.68
N PHE A 337 -13.33 -6.39 4.29
CA PHE A 337 -14.72 -6.61 4.65
C PHE A 337 -15.52 -5.37 4.28
N ASP A 338 -16.83 -5.54 4.15
CA ASP A 338 -17.76 -4.47 3.83
C ASP A 338 -19.12 -4.73 4.48
N ASP A 339 -20.05 -3.80 4.33
CA ASP A 339 -21.46 -4.01 4.63
C ASP A 339 -22.10 -4.90 3.55
N GLY A 340 -22.75 -5.98 3.96
CA GLY A 340 -23.38 -6.97 3.08
C GLY A 340 -24.83 -6.64 2.72
N GLY A 341 -25.29 -5.43 2.98
CA GLY A 341 -26.70 -5.04 2.84
C GLY A 341 -27.43 -5.07 4.18
N SER A 342 -26.90 -4.38 5.19
CA SER A 342 -27.57 -4.21 6.48
C SER A 342 -28.92 -3.50 6.30
N HIS A 343 -29.93 -3.94 7.05
CA HIS A 343 -31.26 -3.34 7.04
C HIS A 343 -31.38 -2.32 8.17
N LEU A 344 -31.64 -1.06 7.84
CA LEU A 344 -31.72 0.04 8.80
C LEU A 344 -33.14 0.61 8.87
N LYS A 345 -33.59 0.90 10.10
CA LYS A 345 -34.75 1.76 10.35
C LYS A 345 -34.25 3.14 10.74
N LEU A 346 -34.62 4.13 9.94
CA LEU A 346 -34.08 5.48 10.00
C LEU A 346 -35.20 6.50 10.24
N THR A 347 -34.84 7.63 10.83
CA THR A 347 -35.68 8.83 10.89
C THR A 347 -35.00 9.95 10.11
N ALA A 348 -35.66 10.45 9.07
CA ALA A 348 -35.20 11.62 8.31
C ALA A 348 -35.84 12.89 8.87
N TYR A 349 -35.05 13.73 9.52
CA TYR A 349 -35.46 15.00 10.12
C TYR A 349 -35.29 16.17 9.14
N PRO A 350 -36.33 16.99 8.91
CA PRO A 350 -36.23 18.19 8.08
C PRO A 350 -35.37 19.28 8.76
N MET A 351 -34.33 19.73 8.06
CA MET A 351 -33.42 20.76 8.57
C MET A 351 -33.86 22.19 8.22
N ALA A 352 -34.87 22.35 7.36
CA ALA A 352 -35.46 23.63 6.97
C ALA A 352 -36.96 23.71 7.32
N GLY A 353 -37.46 24.95 7.48
CA GLY A 353 -38.87 25.22 7.73
C GLY A 353 -39.36 24.88 9.15
N PRO A 354 -40.66 25.04 9.43
CA PRO A 354 -41.21 24.91 10.79
C PRO A 354 -41.55 23.47 11.21
N ILE A 355 -41.38 22.48 10.33
CA ILE A 355 -41.71 21.07 10.59
C ILE A 355 -40.60 20.43 11.43
N ARG A 356 -40.96 19.70 12.48
CA ARG A 356 -39.99 18.99 13.34
C ARG A 356 -40.10 17.46 13.28
N SER A 357 -41.27 16.95 12.91
CA SER A 357 -41.53 15.52 12.87
C SER A 357 -40.65 14.88 11.79
N GLY A 358 -39.88 13.87 12.16
CA GLY A 358 -39.12 13.09 11.21
C GLY A 358 -40.00 12.12 10.43
N LEU A 359 -39.56 11.76 9.24
CA LEU A 359 -40.16 10.71 8.42
C LEU A 359 -39.44 9.39 8.71
N SER A 360 -40.17 8.35 9.10
CA SER A 360 -39.61 7.01 9.27
C SER A 360 -39.36 6.38 7.90
N VAL A 361 -38.17 5.83 7.70
CA VAL A 361 -37.72 5.22 6.46
C VAL A 361 -37.02 3.91 6.79
N GLU A 362 -37.36 2.83 6.09
CA GLU A 362 -36.62 1.57 6.15
C GLU A 362 -35.84 1.37 4.86
N LEU A 363 -34.53 1.16 4.97
CA LEU A 363 -33.62 1.05 3.83
C LEU A 363 -32.57 -0.01 4.08
N THR A 364 -32.20 -0.71 3.01
CA THR A 364 -31.02 -1.59 3.00
C THR A 364 -29.82 -0.79 2.50
N VAL A 365 -28.63 -1.02 3.05
CA VAL A 365 -27.40 -0.41 2.52
C VAL A 365 -27.24 -0.77 1.04
N GLY A 366 -26.92 0.23 0.21
CA GLY A 366 -26.88 0.14 -1.25
C GLY A 366 -28.21 0.47 -1.95
N GLN A 367 -29.32 0.62 -1.22
CA GLN A 367 -30.62 1.01 -1.80
C GLN A 367 -30.87 2.52 -1.70
N SER A 368 -31.79 3.00 -2.55
CA SER A 368 -32.27 4.37 -2.52
C SER A 368 -33.79 4.45 -2.49
N VAL A 369 -34.31 5.53 -1.89
CA VAL A 369 -35.74 5.83 -1.84
C VAL A 369 -36.00 7.28 -2.22
N GLY A 370 -37.00 7.49 -3.07
CA GLY A 370 -37.48 8.83 -3.40
C GLY A 370 -38.28 9.43 -2.25
N LEU A 371 -37.84 10.59 -1.76
CA LEU A 371 -38.52 11.43 -0.79
C LEU A 371 -39.26 12.55 -1.54
N LYS A 372 -40.58 12.52 -1.50
CA LYS A 372 -41.42 13.59 -2.03
C LYS A 372 -41.58 14.67 -0.98
N ASN A 373 -41.02 15.85 -1.20
CA ASN A 373 -41.34 17.05 -0.43
C ASN A 373 -42.09 18.03 -1.33
N SER A 374 -42.87 18.95 -0.75
CA SER A 374 -43.68 19.94 -1.45
C SER A 374 -42.88 20.91 -2.33
N GLN A 375 -41.54 20.94 -2.19
CA GLN A 375 -40.64 21.87 -2.87
C GLN A 375 -39.54 21.18 -3.72
N SER A 376 -39.30 19.87 -3.57
CA SER A 376 -38.29 19.16 -4.34
C SER A 376 -38.48 17.63 -4.32
N ASN A 377 -38.08 16.98 -5.41
CA ASN A 377 -37.88 15.53 -5.45
C ASN A 377 -36.43 15.26 -5.00
N LEU A 378 -36.28 14.61 -3.85
CA LEU A 378 -34.99 14.19 -3.31
C LEU A 378 -34.94 12.66 -3.31
N SER A 379 -33.77 12.08 -3.52
CA SER A 379 -33.53 10.65 -3.30
C SER A 379 -32.54 10.48 -2.16
N LEU A 380 -32.89 9.64 -1.19
CA LEU A 380 -32.00 9.21 -0.10
C LEU A 380 -31.43 7.85 -0.47
N GLU A 381 -30.11 7.77 -0.62
CA GLU A 381 -29.36 6.55 -0.89
C GLU A 381 -28.50 6.22 0.32
N LEU A 382 -28.65 5.03 0.89
CA LEU A 382 -27.85 4.59 2.02
C LEU A 382 -26.59 3.92 1.48
N THR A 383 -25.41 4.42 1.82
CA THR A 383 -24.15 3.98 1.19
C THR A 383 -23.22 3.21 2.12
N GLY A 384 -23.45 3.26 3.42
CA GLY A 384 -22.68 2.46 4.36
C GLY A 384 -23.22 2.54 5.78
N PHE A 385 -22.95 1.48 6.53
CA PHE A 385 -23.25 1.38 7.95
C PHE A 385 -22.03 0.82 8.68
N LYS A 386 -21.73 1.40 9.85
CA LYS A 386 -20.74 0.85 10.77
C LYS A 386 -21.34 0.86 12.18
N PRO A 387 -21.49 -0.30 12.85
CA PRO A 387 -21.99 -0.33 14.22
C PRO A 387 -20.94 0.15 15.24
N ILE A 388 -19.65 0.08 14.88
CA ILE A 388 -18.51 0.40 15.74
C ILE A 388 -17.55 1.31 14.96
N ASN A 389 -17.22 2.46 15.53
CA ASN A 389 -16.22 3.38 15.01
C ASN A 389 -15.19 3.67 16.09
N VAL A 390 -13.92 3.37 15.83
CA VAL A 390 -12.82 3.60 16.77
C VAL A 390 -12.04 4.82 16.30
N GLU A 391 -12.38 5.98 16.85
CA GLU A 391 -11.87 7.28 16.40
C GLU A 391 -10.91 7.90 17.40
N ASN A 392 -10.04 8.79 16.90
CA ASN A 392 -9.19 9.64 17.72
C ASN A 392 -9.81 11.04 17.83
N ILE A 393 -10.43 11.34 18.96
CA ILE A 393 -11.32 12.50 19.14
C ILE A 393 -10.54 13.77 19.57
N GLY A 394 -9.21 13.80 19.39
CA GLY A 394 -8.32 14.83 19.95
C GLY A 394 -7.77 15.87 18.98
N GLU A 395 -8.18 15.90 17.71
CA GLU A 395 -7.66 16.86 16.72
C GLU A 395 -8.70 17.92 16.32
N PRO A 396 -8.48 19.21 16.65
CA PRO A 396 -9.28 20.29 16.09
C PRO A 396 -8.92 20.54 14.61
N PRO A 397 -9.84 21.13 13.80
CA PRO A 397 -9.57 21.48 12.41
C PRO A 397 -8.47 22.56 12.27
N ASP A 398 -7.77 22.56 11.12
CA ASP A 398 -6.67 23.47 10.78
C ASP A 398 -7.12 24.96 10.82
N ASP A 399 -6.38 25.81 11.53
CA ASP A 399 -6.67 27.23 11.89
C ASP A 399 -6.72 28.23 10.70
N ARG A 400 -6.95 27.79 9.47
CA ARG A 400 -6.66 28.59 8.26
C ARG A 400 -7.79 29.49 7.75
N GLU A 401 -8.99 29.51 8.34
CA GLU A 401 -10.16 30.17 7.72
C GLU A 401 -10.67 31.48 8.33
N ALA A 402 -10.09 32.04 9.41
CA ALA A 402 -10.58 33.31 9.98
C ALA A 402 -9.53 34.44 9.90
N GLN A 403 -9.41 35.09 8.73
CA GLN A 403 -8.57 36.30 8.55
C GLN A 403 -9.24 37.60 9.08
N ASP A 404 -10.53 37.56 9.44
CA ASP A 404 -11.32 38.73 9.83
C ASP A 404 -11.38 38.91 11.36
N PRO A 405 -10.94 40.07 11.92
CA PRO A 405 -10.96 40.34 13.35
C PRO A 405 -12.35 40.25 13.99
N PHE A 406 -13.42 40.60 13.26
CA PHE A 406 -14.79 40.52 13.75
C PHE A 406 -15.23 39.06 13.87
N LYS A 407 -15.00 38.25 12.83
CA LYS A 407 -15.28 36.81 12.84
C LYS A 407 -14.50 36.09 13.93
N LYS A 408 -13.26 36.53 14.19
CA LYS A 408 -12.43 36.01 15.27
C LYS A 408 -13.00 36.34 16.66
N HIS A 409 -13.46 37.57 16.90
CA HIS A 409 -14.05 37.97 18.18
C HIS A 409 -15.39 37.24 18.44
N VAL A 410 -16.26 37.17 17.43
CA VAL A 410 -17.53 36.44 17.50
C VAL A 410 -17.31 34.94 17.68
N ALA A 411 -16.36 34.33 16.95
CA ALA A 411 -15.97 32.94 17.16
C ALA A 411 -15.39 32.70 18.55
N THR A 412 -14.63 33.65 19.13
CA THR A 412 -14.05 33.49 20.47
C THR A 412 -15.10 33.60 21.58
N VAL A 413 -16.11 34.46 21.42
CA VAL A 413 -17.18 34.63 22.42
C VAL A 413 -18.27 33.56 22.31
N LEU A 414 -18.55 33.06 21.10
CA LEU A 414 -19.51 31.97 20.87
C LEU A 414 -18.91 30.57 20.94
N SER A 415 -17.59 30.45 20.74
CA SER A 415 -16.82 29.21 20.84
C SER A 415 -15.47 29.49 21.53
N PRO A 416 -15.42 29.58 22.89
CA PRO A 416 -14.20 29.88 23.65
C PRO A 416 -13.07 28.83 23.55
N ALA A 417 -13.21 27.83 22.69
CA ALA A 417 -12.61 26.51 22.85
C ALA A 417 -11.43 26.19 21.91
N LEU A 418 -10.72 27.19 21.40
CA LEU A 418 -9.55 26.97 20.53
C LEU A 418 -8.27 26.50 21.25
N ASN A 419 -8.31 26.21 22.55
CA ASN A 419 -7.13 25.75 23.31
C ASN A 419 -7.47 24.57 24.23
N SER A 420 -7.38 23.33 23.72
CA SER A 420 -7.27 22.15 24.59
C SER A 420 -6.32 21.10 24.00
N GLU A 421 -5.68 20.34 24.91
CA GLU A 421 -4.50 19.53 24.65
C GLU A 421 -4.73 18.26 23.84
N LYS A 422 -3.68 17.88 23.09
CA LYS A 422 -3.58 16.68 22.27
C LYS A 422 -3.56 15.41 23.13
N SER A 423 -4.72 14.89 23.51
CA SER A 423 -4.82 13.52 24.06
C SER A 423 -5.26 12.55 22.96
N LYS A 424 -4.35 11.66 22.55
CA LYS A 424 -4.64 10.56 21.62
C LYS A 424 -5.20 9.38 22.41
N GLN A 425 -6.52 9.25 22.47
CA GLN A 425 -7.17 8.05 23.00
C GLN A 425 -8.19 7.55 21.98
N LEU A 426 -7.85 6.43 21.32
CA LEU A 426 -8.79 5.72 20.45
C LEU A 426 -9.92 5.17 21.31
N ARG A 427 -11.15 5.56 21.02
CA ARG A 427 -12.35 5.06 21.71
C ARG A 427 -13.43 4.73 20.70
N ASN A 428 -14.21 3.69 21.00
CA ASN A 428 -15.42 3.41 20.25
C ASN A 428 -16.44 4.55 20.48
N VAL A 429 -16.82 5.26 19.42
CA VAL A 429 -17.82 6.34 19.43
C VAL A 429 -19.21 5.90 18.98
N GLY A 430 -19.42 4.59 18.84
CA GLY A 430 -20.70 3.99 18.49
C GLY A 430 -20.99 3.95 16.99
N PRO A 431 -22.26 3.70 16.61
CA PRO A 431 -22.64 3.52 15.22
C PRO A 431 -22.55 4.80 14.39
N SER A 432 -22.29 4.64 13.09
CA SER A 432 -22.36 5.72 12.10
C SER A 432 -23.03 5.25 10.83
N ILE A 433 -23.68 6.17 10.12
CA ILE A 433 -24.26 5.92 8.81
C ILE A 433 -23.64 6.86 7.76
N ASN A 434 -23.44 6.33 6.56
CA ASN A 434 -23.12 7.09 5.36
C ASN A 434 -24.33 7.09 4.44
N TYR A 435 -24.73 8.26 3.96
CA TYR A 435 -25.83 8.37 3.00
C TYR A 435 -25.57 9.48 1.99
N LYS A 436 -26.23 9.39 0.85
CA LYS A 436 -26.24 10.41 -0.19
C LYS A 436 -27.64 10.97 -0.34
N LEU A 437 -27.73 12.29 -0.45
CA LEU A 437 -28.95 12.96 -0.89
C LEU A 437 -28.74 13.43 -2.31
N ARG A 438 -29.59 12.96 -3.23
CA ARG A 438 -29.58 13.36 -4.64
C ARG A 438 -30.78 14.24 -4.94
N ASP A 439 -30.54 15.38 -5.58
CA ASP A 439 -31.60 16.27 -6.02
C ASP A 439 -32.22 15.82 -7.37
N ALA A 440 -33.19 16.59 -7.87
CA ALA A 440 -33.82 16.35 -9.17
C ALA A 440 -32.87 16.57 -10.36
N SER A 441 -31.76 17.30 -10.18
CA SER A 441 -30.75 17.53 -11.21
C SER A 441 -29.74 16.37 -11.32
N GLY A 442 -29.78 15.45 -10.36
CA GLY A 442 -28.87 14.31 -10.27
C GLY A 442 -27.60 14.62 -9.47
N GLN A 443 -27.44 15.82 -8.92
CA GLN A 443 -26.32 16.16 -8.05
C GLN A 443 -26.50 15.49 -6.68
N ALA A 444 -25.47 14.80 -6.20
CA ALA A 444 -25.47 14.10 -4.93
C ALA A 444 -24.51 14.75 -3.94
N LYS A 445 -24.98 14.94 -2.70
CA LYS A 445 -24.16 15.30 -1.55
C LYS A 445 -24.01 14.11 -0.63
N GLU A 446 -22.83 13.92 -0.06
CA GLU A 446 -22.56 12.80 0.84
C GLU A 446 -22.53 13.25 2.29
N PHE A 447 -23.08 12.41 3.14
CA PHE A 447 -23.24 12.65 4.57
C PHE A 447 -22.66 11.50 5.38
N HIS A 448 -22.05 11.85 6.51
CA HIS A 448 -21.53 10.91 7.49
C HIS A 448 -22.00 11.34 8.88
N THR A 449 -22.85 10.54 9.53
CA THR A 449 -23.45 10.93 10.82
C THR A 449 -23.13 9.90 11.89
N TYR A 450 -22.75 10.36 13.08
CA TYR A 450 -22.58 9.53 14.26
C TYR A 450 -23.88 9.47 15.06
N MET A 451 -24.26 8.26 15.47
CA MET A 451 -25.58 7.98 16.06
C MET A 451 -25.61 8.13 17.57
N LEU A 452 -24.46 8.28 18.21
CA LEU A 452 -24.33 8.57 19.64
C LEU A 452 -23.62 9.91 19.83
N PRO A 453 -23.96 10.66 20.89
CA PRO A 453 -23.30 11.93 21.15
C PRO A 453 -21.89 11.68 21.69
N ILE A 454 -20.95 12.43 21.14
CA ILE A 454 -19.53 12.37 21.44
C ILE A 454 -19.20 13.51 22.40
N GLU A 455 -18.35 13.24 23.38
CA GLU A 455 -17.85 14.26 24.29
C GLU A 455 -16.73 15.04 23.60
N LEU A 456 -17.00 16.31 23.32
CA LEU A 456 -16.06 17.27 22.75
C LEU A 456 -15.97 18.46 23.69
N GLU A 457 -14.77 18.74 24.22
CA GLU A 457 -14.49 19.95 25.02
C GLU A 457 -15.47 20.11 26.22
N GLY A 458 -15.81 18.98 26.83
CA GLY A 458 -16.74 18.89 27.98
C GLY A 458 -18.21 19.09 27.63
N ALA A 459 -18.60 19.12 26.35
CA ALA A 459 -19.98 19.12 25.88
C ALA A 459 -20.28 17.84 25.11
N ARG A 460 -21.48 17.30 25.24
CA ARG A 460 -21.93 16.14 24.46
C ARG A 460 -22.64 16.63 23.20
N VAL A 461 -22.13 16.23 22.04
CA VAL A 461 -22.66 16.66 20.74
C VAL A 461 -22.77 15.49 19.77
N TYR A 462 -23.82 15.50 18.96
CA TYR A 462 -23.91 14.69 17.76
C TYR A 462 -23.11 15.33 16.63
N LEU A 463 -22.42 14.50 15.86
CA LEU A 463 -21.64 14.94 14.70
C LEU A 463 -22.32 14.48 13.43
N ALA A 464 -22.68 15.44 12.58
CA ALA A 464 -23.19 15.21 11.23
C ALA A 464 -22.25 15.89 10.24
N GLY A 465 -21.56 15.12 9.41
CA GLY A 465 -20.64 15.57 8.38
C GLY A 465 -21.29 15.70 7.01
N VAL A 466 -20.93 16.71 6.23
CA VAL A 466 -21.31 16.87 4.82
C VAL A 466 -20.10 17.13 3.92
N ARG A 467 -20.13 16.59 2.71
CA ARG A 467 -19.22 16.93 1.61
C ARG A 467 -19.96 16.95 0.27
N ASN A 468 -19.54 17.82 -0.65
CA ASN A 468 -20.17 17.94 -1.97
C ASN A 468 -19.52 17.02 -3.01
N SER A 469 -18.26 16.64 -2.78
CA SER A 469 -17.52 15.70 -3.63
C SER A 469 -16.84 14.62 -2.77
N PRO A 470 -16.68 13.38 -3.28
CA PRO A 470 -15.91 12.33 -2.59
C PRO A 470 -14.46 12.72 -2.24
N ASP A 471 -13.91 13.71 -2.93
CA ASP A 471 -12.54 14.20 -2.77
C ASP A 471 -12.40 15.27 -1.68
N GLU A 472 -13.51 15.83 -1.18
CA GLU A 472 -13.53 16.83 -0.10
C GLU A 472 -13.52 16.15 1.29
N GLN A 473 -12.94 16.83 2.27
CA GLN A 473 -13.08 16.45 3.68
C GLN A 473 -14.50 16.76 4.18
N PHE A 474 -15.02 15.93 5.09
CA PHE A 474 -16.30 16.20 5.75
C PHE A 474 -16.22 17.44 6.63
N ARG A 475 -17.18 18.34 6.45
CA ARG A 475 -17.43 19.46 7.38
C ARG A 475 -18.50 19.05 8.35
N TYR A 476 -18.23 19.15 9.65
CA TYR A 476 -19.10 18.60 10.70
C TYR A 476 -19.94 19.68 11.39
N LEU A 477 -21.25 19.48 11.35
CA LEU A 477 -22.21 20.13 12.23
C LEU A 477 -22.18 19.45 13.60
N ARG A 478 -22.07 20.27 14.65
CA ARG A 478 -22.04 19.83 16.06
C ARG A 478 -23.37 20.16 16.71
N ILE A 479 -24.23 19.17 16.88
CA ILE A 479 -25.56 19.36 17.45
C ILE A 479 -25.51 19.00 18.94
N PRO A 480 -25.82 19.90 19.88
CA PRO A 480 -25.79 19.55 21.29
C PRO A 480 -26.82 18.46 21.61
N ALA A 481 -26.39 17.47 22.40
CA ALA A 481 -27.29 16.48 22.96
C ALA A 481 -28.09 17.12 24.11
N ASP A 482 -29.40 16.87 24.13
CA ASP A 482 -30.23 17.29 25.26
C ASP A 482 -30.04 16.38 26.48
N ALA A 483 -30.74 16.70 27.58
CA ALA A 483 -30.65 15.94 28.83
C ALA A 483 -31.09 14.46 28.71
N LYS A 484 -31.71 14.06 27.60
CA LYS A 484 -32.12 12.68 27.31
C LYS A 484 -31.22 12.01 26.28
N ASP A 485 -30.09 12.62 25.93
CA ASP A 485 -29.26 12.20 24.79
C ASP A 485 -30.10 12.08 23.51
N SER A 486 -30.81 13.15 23.17
CA SER A 486 -31.66 13.20 21.98
C SER A 486 -31.47 14.48 21.18
N LEU A 487 -32.00 14.49 19.95
CA LEU A 487 -32.03 15.64 19.06
C LEU A 487 -33.29 16.51 19.26
N ASP A 488 -34.22 16.13 20.13
CA ASP A 488 -35.56 16.72 20.21
C ASP A 488 -35.55 18.21 20.54
N GLU A 489 -34.78 18.64 21.54
CA GLU A 489 -34.69 20.05 21.93
C GLU A 489 -34.04 20.90 20.84
N PHE A 490 -33.01 20.38 20.16
CA PHE A 490 -32.40 21.06 19.02
C PHE A 490 -33.38 21.19 17.86
N MET A 491 -34.07 20.11 17.48
CA MET A 491 -35.06 20.11 16.40
C MET A 491 -36.24 21.06 16.69
N ARG A 492 -36.64 21.16 17.97
CA ARG A 492 -37.62 22.13 18.46
C ARG A 492 -37.13 23.56 18.28
N LEU A 493 -35.90 23.86 18.71
CA LEU A 493 -35.29 25.19 18.57
C LEU A 493 -35.12 25.59 17.11
N ARG A 494 -34.62 24.69 16.27
CA ARG A 494 -34.48 24.88 14.83
C ARG A 494 -35.83 25.20 14.16
N ALA A 495 -36.87 24.43 14.47
CA ALA A 495 -38.22 24.68 13.97
C ALA A 495 -38.79 26.00 14.48
N ALA A 496 -38.54 26.35 15.74
CA ALA A 496 -38.94 27.63 16.33
C ALA A 496 -38.23 28.82 15.68
N MET A 497 -36.95 28.66 15.39
CA MET A 497 -36.14 29.65 14.71
C MET A 497 -36.59 29.88 13.27
N ALA A 498 -37.19 28.88 12.61
CA ALA A 498 -37.76 29.05 11.28
C ALA A 498 -39.10 29.81 11.26
N ASP A 499 -39.83 29.91 12.38
CA ASP A 499 -41.15 30.56 12.47
C ASP A 499 -41.02 32.06 12.83
N PRO A 500 -41.36 32.99 11.90
CA PRO A 500 -41.28 34.43 12.15
C PRO A 500 -42.14 34.90 13.32
N ALA A 501 -43.30 34.30 13.54
CA ALA A 501 -44.20 34.69 14.61
C ALA A 501 -43.62 34.31 15.98
N MET A 502 -42.97 33.14 16.08
CA MET A 502 -42.27 32.73 17.31
C MET A 502 -41.05 33.61 17.59
N ARG A 503 -40.24 33.97 16.58
CA ARG A 503 -39.12 34.92 16.75
C ARG A 503 -39.60 36.28 17.29
N ALA A 504 -40.64 36.86 16.69
CA ALA A 504 -41.20 38.13 17.13
C ALA A 504 -41.78 38.06 18.56
N ALA A 505 -42.46 36.95 18.90
CA ALA A 505 -43.00 36.74 20.24
C ALA A 505 -41.89 36.55 21.30
N ALA A 506 -40.80 35.84 20.95
CA ALA A 506 -39.62 35.68 21.80
C ALA A 506 -38.95 37.01 22.11
N SER A 507 -38.71 37.83 21.09
CA SER A 507 -38.09 39.15 21.24
C SER A 507 -38.90 40.11 22.11
N ARG A 508 -40.23 40.14 21.95
CA ARG A 508 -41.12 40.95 22.82
C ARG A 508 -41.05 40.51 24.28
N ARG A 509 -41.05 39.20 24.52
CA ARG A 509 -41.00 38.62 25.87
C ARG A 509 -39.65 38.88 26.55
N PHE A 510 -38.56 38.72 25.81
CA PHE A 510 -37.22 39.06 26.27
C PHE A 510 -37.12 40.55 26.64
N ALA A 511 -37.60 41.43 25.77
CA ALA A 511 -37.52 42.87 26.00
C ALA A 511 -38.35 43.32 27.20
N ALA A 512 -39.56 42.77 27.37
CA ALA A 512 -40.42 43.08 28.51
C ALA A 512 -39.81 42.65 29.85
N GLN A 513 -38.97 41.61 29.87
CA GLN A 513 -38.26 41.15 31.06
C GLN A 513 -36.93 41.90 31.30
N SER A 514 -36.34 42.48 30.25
CA SER A 514 -34.97 43.00 30.30
C SER A 514 -34.89 44.53 30.35
N ALA A 515 -35.96 45.25 30.00
CA ALA A 515 -35.97 46.71 29.97
C ALA A 515 -37.31 47.31 30.42
N PRO A 516 -37.32 48.57 30.90
CA PRO A 516 -38.56 49.27 31.24
C PRO A 516 -39.42 49.54 30.00
N ALA A 517 -40.73 49.75 30.22
CA ALA A 517 -41.74 49.82 29.15
C ALA A 517 -41.46 50.87 28.05
N ASN A 518 -40.74 51.95 28.37
CA ASN A 518 -40.39 53.02 27.43
C ASN A 518 -39.28 52.64 26.42
N VAL A 519 -38.47 51.62 26.71
CA VAL A 519 -37.37 51.13 25.83
C VAL A 519 -37.61 49.68 25.40
N SER A 520 -38.58 48.99 25.97
CA SER A 520 -38.89 47.59 25.65
C SER A 520 -39.27 47.38 24.17
N SER A 521 -39.91 48.33 23.50
CA SER A 521 -40.27 48.18 22.07
C SER A 521 -39.05 48.20 21.16
N THR A 522 -38.15 49.17 21.35
CA THR A 522 -36.91 49.29 20.56
C THR A 522 -35.98 48.11 20.82
N LEU A 523 -35.90 47.64 22.07
CA LEU A 523 -35.12 46.44 22.42
C LEU A 523 -35.67 45.18 21.74
N ALA A 524 -37.01 45.03 21.67
CA ALA A 524 -37.65 43.92 20.99
C ALA A 524 -37.35 43.93 19.48
N GLU A 525 -37.39 45.10 18.85
CA GLU A 525 -37.05 45.24 17.42
C GLU A 525 -35.59 44.86 17.13
N SER A 526 -34.64 45.32 17.96
CA SER A 526 -33.23 44.95 17.81
C SER A 526 -32.99 43.44 18.01
N ALA A 527 -33.61 42.84 19.03
CA ALA A 527 -33.52 41.40 19.28
C ALA A 527 -34.16 40.57 18.15
N GLN A 528 -35.30 41.04 17.61
CA GLN A 528 -35.96 40.39 16.47
C GLN A 528 -35.08 40.42 15.22
N LYS A 529 -34.49 41.57 14.88
CA LYS A 529 -33.56 41.68 13.73
C LYS A 529 -32.35 40.76 13.89
N ALA A 530 -31.83 40.62 15.11
CA ALA A 530 -30.72 39.71 15.38
C ALA A 530 -31.13 38.24 15.16
N LEU A 531 -32.29 37.82 15.66
CA LEU A 531 -32.82 36.47 15.41
C LEU A 531 -33.13 36.24 13.93
N GLU A 532 -33.69 37.22 13.22
CA GLU A 532 -33.96 37.13 11.78
C GLU A 532 -32.68 36.96 10.97
N ALA A 533 -31.64 37.76 11.25
CA ALA A 533 -30.36 37.63 10.57
C ALA A 533 -29.75 36.23 10.74
N VAL A 534 -29.79 35.68 11.95
CA VAL A 534 -29.29 34.31 12.21
C VAL A 534 -30.17 33.25 11.55
N ALA A 535 -31.48 33.45 11.48
CA ALA A 535 -32.40 32.52 10.83
C ALA A 535 -32.21 32.47 9.30
N GLU A 536 -31.79 33.56 8.68
CA GLU A 536 -31.61 33.68 7.23
C GLU A 536 -30.22 33.26 6.73
N GLY A 537 -29.16 33.53 7.50
CA GLY A 537 -27.79 33.23 7.06
C GLY A 537 -26.79 33.02 8.18
N GLY A 538 -27.28 32.62 9.36
CA GLY A 538 -26.45 32.35 10.53
C GLY A 538 -25.75 33.60 11.08
N ILE A 539 -24.75 33.37 11.93
CA ILE A 539 -23.95 34.42 12.57
C ILE A 539 -23.19 35.26 11.52
N ASN A 540 -22.86 34.68 10.36
CA ASN A 540 -22.22 35.42 9.26
C ASN A 540 -23.11 36.56 8.74
N GLN A 541 -24.42 36.30 8.58
CA GLN A 541 -25.38 37.32 8.16
C GLN A 541 -25.58 38.39 9.23
N LEU A 542 -25.54 38.01 10.51
CA LEU A 542 -25.55 38.97 11.61
C LEU A 542 -24.32 39.90 11.56
N GLY A 543 -23.15 39.35 11.23
CA GLY A 543 -21.93 40.13 11.01
C GLY A 543 -22.06 41.15 9.89
N GLN A 544 -22.55 40.74 8.72
CA GLN A 544 -22.79 41.64 7.59
C GLN A 544 -23.79 42.75 7.92
N LEU A 545 -24.84 42.43 8.69
CA LEU A 545 -25.81 43.41 9.15
C LEU A 545 -25.13 44.48 10.03
N LEU A 546 -24.27 44.07 10.96
CA LEU A 546 -23.53 44.99 11.83
C LEU A 546 -22.53 45.84 11.05
N GLU A 547 -21.77 45.25 10.12
CA GLU A 547 -20.83 45.99 9.27
C GLU A 547 -21.49 47.09 8.45
N LYS A 548 -22.71 46.83 7.96
CA LYS A 548 -23.51 47.76 7.16
C LYS A 548 -24.18 48.86 7.99
N THR A 549 -24.51 48.58 9.25
CA THR A 549 -25.32 49.48 10.09
C THR A 549 -24.52 50.25 11.14
N VAL A 550 -23.36 49.74 11.55
CA VAL A 550 -22.54 50.30 12.64
C VAL A 550 -21.17 50.77 12.11
N PRO A 551 -20.74 52.01 12.40
CA PRO A 551 -19.41 52.52 12.08
C PRO A 551 -18.30 51.65 12.69
N GLU A 552 -17.16 51.52 11.98
CA GLU A 552 -16.07 50.62 12.34
C GLU A 552 -15.58 50.76 13.79
N ALA A 553 -15.47 51.99 14.29
CA ALA A 553 -15.01 52.30 15.64
C ALA A 553 -15.94 51.78 16.76
N GLU A 554 -17.21 51.49 16.46
CA GLU A 554 -18.21 51.04 17.44
C GLU A 554 -18.59 49.57 17.27
N ARG A 555 -18.07 48.88 16.25
CA ARG A 555 -18.49 47.52 15.87
C ARG A 555 -18.29 46.50 16.97
N GLU A 556 -17.16 46.52 17.68
CA GLU A 556 -16.87 45.54 18.74
C GLU A 556 -17.87 45.67 19.91
N ARG A 557 -18.12 46.90 20.36
CA ARG A 557 -19.09 47.19 21.43
C ARG A 557 -20.53 46.89 21.00
N ALA A 558 -20.89 47.21 19.76
CA ALA A 558 -22.21 46.89 19.23
C ALA A 558 -22.41 45.38 19.11
N ALA A 559 -21.38 44.63 18.71
CA ALA A 559 -21.40 43.17 18.62
C ALA A 559 -21.67 42.51 19.97
N GLU A 560 -21.00 42.96 21.03
CA GLU A 560 -21.23 42.45 22.40
C GLU A 560 -22.68 42.64 22.84
N ILE A 561 -23.24 43.83 22.59
CA ILE A 561 -24.63 44.14 22.92
C ILE A 561 -25.58 43.26 22.10
N VAL A 562 -25.41 43.19 20.78
CA VAL A 562 -26.26 42.40 19.89
C VAL A 562 -26.21 40.92 20.24
N LEU A 563 -25.04 40.40 20.63
CA LEU A 563 -24.89 39.01 21.06
C LEU A 563 -25.65 38.72 22.35
N ARG A 564 -25.62 39.65 23.30
CA ARG A 564 -26.42 39.55 24.54
C ARG A 564 -27.93 39.59 24.25
N LEU A 565 -28.37 40.42 23.30
CA LEU A 565 -29.76 40.45 22.86
C LEU A 565 -30.17 39.15 22.18
N LEU A 566 -29.32 38.65 21.28
CA LEU A 566 -29.53 37.42 20.53
C LEU A 566 -29.66 36.22 21.47
N THR A 567 -28.70 36.03 22.37
CA THR A 567 -28.70 34.91 23.34
C THR A 567 -29.89 34.98 24.28
N GLY A 568 -30.27 36.17 24.76
CA GLY A 568 -31.45 36.37 25.59
C GLY A 568 -32.77 36.10 24.87
N ALA A 569 -32.91 36.57 23.63
CA ALA A 569 -34.10 36.33 22.82
C ALA A 569 -34.20 34.87 22.36
N PHE A 570 -33.06 34.23 22.06
CA PHE A 570 -32.99 32.80 21.73
C PHE A 570 -33.38 31.91 22.92
N TRP A 571 -33.00 32.30 24.14
CA TRP A 571 -33.49 31.65 25.36
C TRP A 571 -35.02 31.71 25.47
N GLU A 572 -35.62 32.89 25.30
CA GLU A 572 -37.09 33.02 25.35
C GLU A 572 -37.77 32.26 24.21
N LEU A 573 -37.14 32.17 23.03
CA LEU A 573 -37.62 31.35 21.92
C LEU A 573 -37.69 29.87 22.31
N TRP A 574 -36.67 29.36 23.00
CA TRP A 574 -36.66 27.99 23.53
C TRP A 574 -37.83 27.75 24.47
N GLN A 575 -38.03 28.64 25.43
CA GLN A 575 -39.08 28.52 26.45
C GLN A 575 -40.47 28.55 25.83
N GLN A 576 -40.69 29.39 24.82
CA GLN A 576 -41.93 29.45 24.07
C GLN A 576 -42.16 28.18 23.26
N ALA A 577 -41.14 27.68 22.57
CA ALA A 577 -41.21 26.45 21.80
C ALA A 577 -41.51 25.22 22.68
N ARG A 578 -40.99 25.19 23.92
CA ARG A 578 -41.34 24.17 24.92
C ARG A 578 -42.79 24.27 25.35
N THR A 579 -43.23 25.47 25.72
CA THR A 579 -44.60 25.71 26.19
C THR A 579 -45.64 25.40 25.11
N LYS A 580 -45.34 25.72 23.84
CA LYS A 580 -46.18 25.41 22.68
C LYS A 580 -46.46 23.91 22.54
N ASP A 581 -45.52 23.06 22.96
CA ASP A 581 -45.68 21.61 22.92
C ASP A 581 -46.06 21.00 24.27
N GLY A 582 -46.58 21.82 25.20
CA GLY A 582 -47.05 21.37 26.51
C GLY A 582 -45.94 20.98 27.49
N LEU A 583 -44.68 21.33 27.21
CA LEU A 583 -43.56 21.10 28.11
C LEU A 583 -43.37 22.26 29.08
N ARG A 584 -42.85 21.95 30.28
CA ARG A 584 -42.52 22.97 31.28
C ARG A 584 -41.35 23.85 30.81
N PRO A 585 -41.40 25.17 31.04
CA PRO A 585 -40.25 26.05 30.88
C PRO A 585 -39.05 25.54 31.70
N LEU A 586 -37.84 25.71 31.16
CA LEU A 586 -36.61 25.32 31.84
C LEU A 586 -36.17 26.37 32.85
N GLU A 587 -35.48 25.91 33.89
CA GLU A 587 -34.77 26.78 34.82
C GLU A 587 -33.48 27.29 34.17
N ARG A 588 -33.12 28.53 34.52
CA ARG A 588 -31.91 29.16 33.99
C ARG A 588 -30.69 28.75 34.83
N ASN A 589 -30.16 27.56 34.56
CA ASN A 589 -28.93 27.01 35.15
C ASN A 589 -27.78 27.00 34.13
N GLU A 590 -26.57 26.68 34.57
CA GLU A 590 -25.37 26.67 33.71
C GLU A 590 -25.50 25.70 32.52
N ASP A 591 -26.03 24.49 32.76
CA ASP A 591 -26.19 23.47 31.71
C ASP A 591 -27.15 23.93 30.59
N ASN A 592 -28.31 24.49 30.94
CA ASN A 592 -29.28 24.95 29.97
C ASN A 592 -28.78 26.19 29.22
N ILE A 593 -28.03 27.09 29.88
CA ILE A 593 -27.39 28.22 29.22
C ILE A 593 -26.36 27.72 28.20
N ARG A 594 -25.52 26.76 28.60
CA ARG A 594 -24.52 26.15 27.72
C ARG A 594 -25.17 25.43 26.54
N PHE A 595 -26.23 24.66 26.77
CA PHE A 595 -27.02 24.03 25.71
C PHE A 595 -27.58 25.07 24.74
N ALA A 596 -28.18 26.15 25.24
CA ALA A 596 -28.76 27.21 24.40
C ALA A 596 -27.69 27.90 23.54
N GLN A 597 -26.49 28.14 24.07
CA GLN A 597 -25.36 28.69 23.32
C GLN A 597 -24.90 27.72 22.21
N LEU A 598 -24.68 26.44 22.54
CA LEU A 598 -24.30 25.42 21.57
C LEU A 598 -25.40 25.21 20.52
N ALA A 599 -26.66 25.28 20.90
CA ALA A 599 -27.79 25.12 19.99
C ALA A 599 -27.92 26.32 19.04
N LEU A 600 -27.64 27.54 19.52
CA LEU A 600 -27.59 28.73 18.68
C LEU A 600 -26.49 28.61 17.62
N ASN A 601 -25.30 28.16 18.01
CA ASN A 601 -24.20 27.89 17.09
C ASN A 601 -24.58 26.80 16.09
N ALA A 602 -25.14 25.69 16.55
CA ALA A 602 -25.57 24.60 15.69
C ALA A 602 -26.67 25.03 14.70
N VAL A 603 -27.61 25.89 15.11
CA VAL A 603 -28.63 26.45 14.21
C VAL A 603 -28.00 27.37 13.16
N SER A 604 -27.00 28.18 13.55
CA SER A 604 -26.24 29.00 12.62
C SER A 604 -25.46 28.15 11.62
N ASP A 605 -24.72 27.15 12.09
CA ASP A 605 -23.88 26.26 11.29
C ASP A 605 -24.73 25.36 10.38
N ALA A 606 -25.94 24.99 10.81
CA ALA A 606 -26.88 24.22 10.00
C ALA A 606 -27.26 24.94 8.69
N GLN A 607 -27.22 26.29 8.65
CA GLN A 607 -27.45 27.05 7.41
C GLN A 607 -26.33 26.85 6.38
N LEU A 608 -25.11 26.57 6.84
CA LEU A 608 -23.95 26.27 5.99
C LEU A 608 -23.96 24.82 5.49
N PHE A 609 -24.75 23.96 6.13
CA PHE A 609 -24.81 22.53 5.85
C PHE A 609 -25.51 22.22 4.52
N ASP A 610 -26.33 23.16 4.00
CA ASP A 610 -27.05 23.10 2.70
C ASP A 610 -27.64 21.70 2.41
N ALA A 611 -28.19 21.08 3.47
CA ALA A 611 -28.74 19.74 3.44
C ALA A 611 -30.18 19.79 3.95
N PRO A 612 -31.16 19.31 3.16
CA PRO A 612 -32.56 19.40 3.55
C PRO A 612 -32.92 18.44 4.69
N LEU A 613 -32.10 17.40 4.93
CA LEU A 613 -32.42 16.31 5.86
C LEU A 613 -31.21 15.89 6.69
N LEU A 614 -31.45 15.67 7.99
CA LEU A 614 -30.57 14.94 8.90
C LEU A 614 -31.14 13.54 9.11
N VAL A 615 -30.35 12.49 8.86
CA VAL A 615 -30.82 11.11 9.02
C VAL A 615 -30.25 10.53 10.30
N ALA A 616 -31.12 9.97 11.15
CA ALA A 616 -30.76 9.29 12.39
C ALA A 616 -31.18 7.82 12.33
N LEU A 617 -30.44 6.96 13.04
CA LEU A 617 -30.70 5.54 13.15
C LEU A 617 -31.60 5.25 14.36
N ASN A 618 -32.68 4.51 14.14
CA ASN A 618 -33.55 4.02 15.21
C ASN A 618 -33.21 2.57 15.59
N ASP A 619 -32.99 1.72 14.59
CA ASP A 619 -32.80 0.27 14.74
C ASP A 619 -32.06 -0.30 13.52
N PHE A 620 -31.40 -1.45 13.67
CA PHE A 620 -30.68 -2.09 12.56
C PHE A 620 -30.57 -3.61 12.71
N GLN A 621 -30.49 -4.28 11.56
CA GLN A 621 -30.03 -5.65 11.43
C GLN A 621 -28.76 -5.66 10.59
N GLU A 622 -27.62 -5.91 11.24
CA GLU A 622 -26.31 -5.94 10.58
C GLU A 622 -26.18 -7.19 9.70
N VAL A 623 -25.72 -6.99 8.47
CA VAL A 623 -25.28 -8.05 7.54
C VAL A 623 -23.86 -7.71 7.12
N LYS A 624 -22.89 -8.57 7.44
CA LYS A 624 -21.50 -8.33 7.04
C LYS A 624 -21.22 -8.95 5.68
N ALA A 625 -20.19 -8.47 5.00
CA ALA A 625 -19.63 -9.10 3.83
C ALA A 625 -18.12 -9.28 3.97
N SER A 626 -17.61 -10.36 3.38
CA SER A 626 -16.18 -10.55 3.17
C SER A 626 -15.81 -10.24 1.74
N VAL A 627 -14.71 -9.51 1.58
CA VAL A 627 -14.04 -9.37 0.30
C VAL A 627 -12.92 -10.39 0.25
N PHE A 628 -13.05 -11.34 -0.66
CA PHE A 628 -12.06 -12.37 -0.91
C PHE A 628 -11.20 -12.00 -2.11
N GLN A 629 -9.88 -11.97 -1.92
CA GLN A 629 -8.96 -11.92 -3.05
C GLN A 629 -8.63 -13.33 -3.49
N VAL A 630 -9.03 -13.68 -4.70
CA VAL A 630 -8.83 -14.99 -5.31
C VAL A 630 -7.67 -14.87 -6.30
N THR A 631 -6.60 -15.62 -6.07
CA THR A 631 -5.37 -15.54 -6.88
C THR A 631 -4.91 -16.88 -7.40
N ARG A 632 -4.50 -16.93 -8.66
CA ARG A 632 -3.74 -18.05 -9.23
C ARG A 632 -2.37 -17.55 -9.65
N SER A 633 -1.32 -18.08 -9.02
CA SER A 633 0.06 -17.64 -9.21
C SER A 633 0.96 -18.83 -9.61
N PRO A 634 0.99 -19.20 -10.89
CA PRO A 634 1.78 -20.34 -11.37
C PRO A 634 3.30 -20.13 -11.23
N GLY A 635 3.76 -18.88 -11.17
CA GLY A 635 5.16 -18.50 -11.02
C GLY A 635 5.72 -18.64 -9.61
N LYS A 636 4.86 -18.73 -8.58
CA LYS A 636 5.24 -18.80 -7.16
C LYS A 636 6.32 -19.85 -6.87
N THR A 637 6.11 -21.09 -7.33
CA THR A 637 7.08 -22.18 -7.11
C THR A 637 8.40 -21.92 -7.84
N THR A 638 8.32 -21.39 -9.05
CA THR A 638 9.49 -21.02 -9.86
C THR A 638 10.32 -19.96 -9.13
N VAL A 639 9.68 -18.91 -8.59
CA VAL A 639 10.36 -17.88 -7.80
C VAL A 639 11.06 -18.49 -6.59
N TYR A 640 10.41 -19.38 -5.83
CA TYR A 640 11.04 -20.01 -4.66
C TYR A 640 12.25 -20.88 -5.02
N ILE A 641 12.18 -21.63 -6.12
CA ILE A 641 13.34 -22.38 -6.64
C ILE A 641 14.47 -21.42 -6.98
N GLY A 642 14.15 -20.30 -7.66
CA GLY A 642 15.11 -19.26 -7.96
C GLY A 642 15.74 -18.65 -6.71
N CYS A 643 14.97 -18.30 -5.69
CA CYS A 643 15.48 -17.81 -4.41
C CYS A 643 16.42 -18.82 -3.74
N LEU A 644 16.08 -20.10 -3.72
CA LEU A 644 16.94 -21.15 -3.18
C LEU A 644 18.27 -21.24 -3.95
N LEU A 645 18.21 -21.22 -5.29
CA LEU A 645 19.41 -21.22 -6.14
C LEU A 645 20.27 -19.98 -5.90
N LEU A 646 19.65 -18.80 -5.69
CA LEU A 646 20.36 -17.55 -5.42
C LEU A 646 21.12 -17.66 -4.09
N THR A 647 20.43 -18.11 -3.04
CA THR A 647 21.04 -18.31 -1.71
C THR A 647 22.22 -19.28 -1.81
N LEU A 648 22.00 -20.49 -2.35
CA LEU A 648 23.06 -21.49 -2.50
C LEU A 648 24.22 -20.99 -3.38
N GLY A 649 23.93 -20.25 -4.44
CA GLY A 649 24.91 -19.69 -5.36
C GLY A 649 25.81 -18.65 -4.70
N VAL A 650 25.21 -17.69 -3.97
CA VAL A 650 25.94 -16.67 -3.22
C VAL A 650 26.78 -17.30 -2.10
N PHE A 651 26.24 -18.27 -1.36
CA PHE A 651 27.00 -19.01 -0.35
C PHE A 651 28.22 -19.72 -0.96
N ALA A 652 28.05 -20.41 -2.09
CA ALA A 652 29.15 -21.06 -2.78
C ALA A 652 30.21 -20.06 -3.28
N MET A 653 29.82 -18.89 -3.78
CA MET A 653 30.78 -17.87 -4.22
C MET A 653 31.58 -17.24 -3.07
N LEU A 654 30.94 -17.01 -1.92
CA LEU A 654 31.56 -16.31 -0.79
C LEU A 654 32.47 -17.24 0.02
N TYR A 655 32.03 -18.47 0.29
CA TYR A 655 32.72 -19.38 1.20
C TYR A 655 33.61 -20.42 0.51
N VAL A 656 33.32 -20.81 -0.73
CA VAL A 656 34.19 -21.74 -1.46
C VAL A 656 35.23 -20.93 -2.22
N GLN A 657 36.52 -21.10 -1.93
CA GLN A 657 37.59 -20.41 -2.63
C GLN A 657 38.34 -21.37 -3.57
N GLU A 658 38.49 -20.98 -4.84
CA GLU A 658 39.32 -21.73 -5.78
C GLU A 658 40.80 -21.53 -5.44
N ARG A 659 41.50 -22.61 -5.10
CA ARG A 659 42.93 -22.61 -4.79
C ARG A 659 43.64 -23.63 -5.69
N ARG A 660 44.76 -23.22 -6.29
CA ARG A 660 45.62 -24.11 -7.07
C ARG A 660 47.05 -24.01 -6.58
N VAL A 661 47.70 -25.16 -6.43
CA VAL A 661 49.11 -25.27 -6.05
C VAL A 661 49.82 -26.16 -7.05
N TRP A 662 50.97 -25.73 -7.53
CA TRP A 662 51.85 -26.49 -8.42
C TRP A 662 53.17 -26.72 -7.71
N LEU A 663 53.70 -27.94 -7.83
CA LEU A 663 55.03 -28.30 -7.38
C LEU A 663 55.75 -29.04 -8.52
N TRP A 664 56.90 -28.52 -8.94
CA TRP A 664 57.73 -29.15 -9.98
C TRP A 664 59.21 -29.07 -9.61
N SER A 665 60.02 -29.87 -10.30
CA SER A 665 61.46 -29.97 -10.06
C SER A 665 62.28 -29.44 -11.23
N GLN A 666 63.43 -28.85 -10.93
CA GLN A 666 64.46 -28.48 -11.89
C GLN A 666 65.82 -29.03 -11.44
N ASN A 667 66.56 -29.65 -12.36
CA ASN A 667 67.91 -30.14 -12.07
C ASN A 667 68.93 -29.01 -12.19
N GLN A 668 69.79 -28.86 -11.18
CA GLN A 668 70.92 -27.94 -11.16
C GLN A 668 72.17 -28.68 -10.70
N GLY A 669 72.99 -29.15 -11.66
CA GLY A 669 74.39 -29.57 -11.41
C GLY A 669 74.64 -30.52 -10.23
N GLY A 670 73.77 -31.51 -10.01
CA GLY A 670 73.89 -32.50 -8.91
C GLY A 670 72.89 -32.31 -7.76
N GLN A 671 72.10 -31.23 -7.75
CA GLN A 671 70.96 -31.02 -6.86
C GLN A 671 69.65 -30.86 -7.64
N VAL A 672 68.54 -31.22 -7.00
CA VAL A 672 67.17 -31.05 -7.52
C VAL A 672 66.51 -29.90 -6.78
N GLU A 673 66.19 -28.83 -7.50
CA GLU A 673 65.44 -27.68 -6.99
C GLU A 673 63.94 -27.94 -7.13
N LEU A 674 63.23 -28.05 -6.00
CA LEU A 674 61.77 -28.13 -5.96
C LEU A 674 61.18 -26.72 -5.88
N LYS A 675 60.30 -26.38 -6.82
CA LYS A 675 59.59 -25.09 -6.91
C LYS A 675 58.11 -25.29 -6.65
N MET A 676 57.58 -24.55 -5.67
CA MET A 676 56.16 -24.44 -5.38
C MET A 676 55.64 -23.08 -5.80
N ALA A 677 54.52 -23.07 -6.52
CA ALA A 677 53.75 -21.87 -6.79
C ALA A 677 52.28 -22.08 -6.45
N ALA A 678 51.59 -21.03 -6.04
CA ALA A 678 50.15 -21.09 -5.80
C ALA A 678 49.40 -19.91 -6.42
N SER A 679 48.15 -20.15 -6.81
CA SER A 679 47.23 -19.16 -7.36
C SER A 679 45.89 -19.24 -6.64
N THR A 680 45.39 -18.07 -6.26
CA THR A 680 44.05 -17.84 -5.72
C THR A 680 43.47 -16.57 -6.35
N PRO A 681 42.18 -16.54 -6.75
CA PRO A 681 41.53 -15.33 -7.24
C PRO A 681 41.38 -14.24 -6.16
N ARG A 682 41.33 -14.63 -4.88
CA ARG A 682 41.19 -13.70 -3.74
C ARG A 682 42.32 -13.93 -2.74
N GLN A 683 43.02 -12.85 -2.41
CA GLN A 683 44.09 -12.87 -1.42
C GLN A 683 43.47 -12.69 -0.03
N THR A 684 43.63 -13.68 0.83
CA THR A 684 43.07 -13.68 2.20
C THR A 684 44.16 -14.08 3.18
N VAL A 685 44.11 -13.53 4.39
CA VAL A 685 45.08 -13.83 5.46
C VAL A 685 45.14 -15.33 5.76
N ASP A 686 44.01 -16.03 5.69
CA ASP A 686 43.94 -17.49 5.89
C ASP A 686 44.72 -18.26 4.83
N PHE A 687 44.65 -17.82 3.57
CA PHE A 687 45.43 -18.45 2.50
C PHE A 687 46.93 -18.15 2.64
N GLU A 688 47.30 -16.95 3.10
CA GLU A 688 48.72 -16.62 3.35
C GLU A 688 49.30 -17.51 4.45
N LYS A 689 48.58 -17.70 5.56
CA LYS A 689 48.97 -18.64 6.62
C LYS A 689 49.08 -20.08 6.10
N GLU A 690 48.11 -20.52 5.31
CA GLU A 690 48.13 -21.86 4.70
C GLU A 690 49.31 -22.03 3.74
N PHE A 691 49.61 -21.02 2.91
CA PHE A 691 50.74 -21.04 1.99
C PHE A 691 52.07 -21.05 2.74
N SER A 692 52.22 -20.23 3.79
CA SER A 692 53.41 -20.25 4.65
C SER A 692 53.61 -21.61 5.33
N ALA A 693 52.53 -22.26 5.77
CA ALA A 693 52.60 -23.61 6.34
C ALA A 693 53.02 -24.66 5.29
N LEU A 694 52.51 -24.56 4.06
CA LEU A 694 52.91 -25.42 2.94
C LEU A 694 54.37 -25.17 2.52
N ALA A 695 54.81 -23.92 2.51
CA ALA A 695 56.20 -23.54 2.25
C ALA A 695 57.13 -24.09 3.34
N ALA A 696 56.71 -24.06 4.61
CA ALA A 696 57.47 -24.65 5.71
C ALA A 696 57.61 -26.18 5.57
N VAL A 697 56.57 -26.90 5.13
CA VAL A 697 56.66 -28.34 4.83
C VAL A 697 57.64 -28.62 3.70
N LEU A 698 57.68 -27.74 2.70
CA LEU A 698 58.63 -27.81 1.58
C LEU A 698 60.07 -27.54 2.03
N SER A 699 60.29 -26.56 2.90
CA SER A 699 61.61 -26.10 3.35
C SER A 699 62.14 -26.79 4.60
N ALA A 700 61.37 -27.67 5.25
CA ALA A 700 61.80 -28.35 6.46
C ALA A 700 63.07 -29.17 6.16
N ASN A 701 64.18 -28.83 6.82
CA ASN A 701 65.37 -29.67 6.82
C ASN A 701 65.01 -31.01 7.46
N GLY A 702 65.47 -32.11 6.87
CA GLY A 702 65.12 -33.48 7.25
C GLY A 702 65.67 -33.94 8.61
N GLU A 703 65.52 -33.15 9.68
CA GLU A 703 65.70 -33.61 11.04
C GLU A 703 64.35 -34.10 11.58
N ARG A 704 64.07 -35.40 11.35
CA ARG A 704 63.04 -36.08 12.12
C ARG A 704 63.51 -36.14 13.58
N ARG A 705 62.68 -35.57 14.46
CA ARG A 705 62.63 -35.96 15.88
C ARG A 705 62.51 -37.48 15.96
N SER A 706 63.48 -38.11 16.62
CA SER A 706 63.44 -39.51 17.07
C SER A 706 62.31 -39.74 18.05
#